data_AF-A0A512MAK8-F1
#
_entry.id   AF-A0A512MAK8-F1
#
_cell.length_a   1.000
_cell.length_b   1.000
_cell.length_c   1.000
_cell.angle_alpha   90.00
_cell.angle_beta   90.00
_cell.angle_gamma   90.00
#
_symmetry.space_group_name_H-M   'P 1'
#
loop_
_entity.id
_entity.type
_entity.pdbx_description
1 polymer ?
#
loop_
_entity_poly.entity_id
_entity_poly.type
_entity_poly.pdbx_seq_one_letter_code
_entity_poly.pdbx_strand_id
1 'polypeptide(L)'
;MKLTHLPLRSQQGRLVIMRLEQLPASSRTHTHCACGSQDSGLRIITDDCSSMMNMPFGILNAAWQRLAHFESTPRMLCDVLIVLLALPADEGTLSVSFTHGWAGRDVRPWLADRAARRCLLAALQPHWKKTVKMLVKDFPETLPLLEISSAEASSIDLAHLLLDGERKPMLEPAASPRAARVWLPWLRQRGLAWDAVLESWAAALSEGHEPDREALVARMLQEARFKWFPLLARQLKELRLPLMRVLVETKQHLQLPPAGMHSLLQTLTHAIPRSAFAATALKVMRSLENGCTPRFIAKALRFHRRWELEFHPLSQPAHDPCLRQIHQAMNPRIPDWLRYPHQIWKQSTKLRDWSSAISRLFARPLHPDIQESVLQRMRGTVIADGRAAPYWSRWLQHWDEFLHEASQTPPALIELATGLIESLWRGYDHDSRTPHDAGHLIRWLRRIRDFKKAPGTHTSCMIYALWSTVGREEEEALLNLPESVWKQMQPALIGYSSCDNAEDGIKSAKDLPSGCLLGMLASSPLEWLRIMRRIGELTARERGEIWQAFREHPLVSCNLARMSLEEAIVLVDTIQASHAGLPGVPDKLRTHAKAMPAHVLAHYRGELLGNAQRLRLAVLKEIAEWSLRRRFPALQGEIVSTHTLRLVAASGERNARAMRQLLRSCQEQQDKRSWTLQHPRNQSWLHRQPSTRRELWMEGFVVEKEVQDVGVLQLGPEDDLQAILRMGTEFGTCLSAGSFNSFSTAANALDANKRVLYARDAKGKPWARQLVAISESGHLVCFPVYARQQHAQMRDLFGTYDHTLAHLLRLPLWRTSSYADIAPLVCKDWYDDGPWTL
;
A
#
# COMPACT_ATOMS: atom_id res chain seq x y z
N MET A 1 17.34 -11.80 -38.06
CA MET A 1 17.50 -11.56 -36.61
C MET A 1 18.46 -12.62 -36.09
N LYS A 2 19.71 -12.26 -35.72
CA LYS A 2 20.68 -13.25 -35.18
C LYS A 2 20.26 -13.59 -33.75
N LEU A 3 19.68 -14.76 -33.56
CA LEU A 3 19.17 -15.22 -32.26
C LEU A 3 20.32 -15.43 -31.28
N THR A 4 20.06 -15.11 -30.02
CA THR A 4 21.02 -15.08 -28.91
C THR A 4 21.70 -16.43 -28.68
N HIS A 5 23.01 -16.40 -28.50
CA HIS A 5 23.84 -17.54 -28.10
C HIS A 5 24.13 -17.43 -26.60
N LEU A 6 23.59 -18.35 -25.79
CA LEU A 6 23.82 -18.38 -24.34
C LEU A 6 24.74 -19.56 -23.99
N PRO A 7 25.97 -19.33 -23.51
CA PRO A 7 26.83 -20.40 -23.03
C PRO A 7 26.28 -20.92 -21.69
N LEU A 8 25.94 -22.20 -21.63
CA LEU A 8 25.54 -22.92 -20.42
C LEU A 8 26.47 -24.07 -20.15
N ARG A 9 26.51 -24.49 -18.88
CA ARG A 9 27.17 -25.73 -18.47
C ARG A 9 26.15 -26.87 -18.49
N SER A 10 26.43 -27.92 -19.27
CA SER A 10 25.67 -29.16 -19.22
C SER A 10 25.91 -29.93 -17.91
N GLN A 11 25.00 -30.84 -17.54
CA GLN A 11 25.18 -31.73 -16.38
C GLN A 11 26.46 -32.58 -16.46
N GLN A 12 26.97 -32.82 -17.67
CA GLN A 12 28.22 -33.55 -17.93
C GLN A 12 29.48 -32.65 -17.86
N GLY A 13 29.34 -31.37 -17.49
CA GLY A 13 30.45 -30.43 -17.35
C GLY A 13 30.99 -29.84 -18.67
N ARG A 14 30.31 -30.09 -19.80
CA ARG A 14 30.64 -29.47 -21.09
C ARG A 14 29.97 -28.10 -21.22
N LEU A 15 30.66 -27.16 -21.86
CA LEU A 15 30.09 -25.86 -22.24
C LEU A 15 29.27 -26.05 -23.52
N VAL A 16 27.98 -25.74 -23.47
CA VAL A 16 27.06 -25.82 -24.59
C VAL A 16 26.50 -24.43 -24.87
N ILE A 17 26.28 -24.09 -26.14
CA ILE A 17 25.61 -22.86 -26.52
C ILE A 17 24.18 -23.19 -26.85
N MET A 18 23.25 -22.58 -26.11
CA MET A 18 21.85 -22.58 -26.53
C MET A 18 21.65 -21.57 -27.64
N ARG A 19 21.18 -22.06 -28.78
CA ARG A 19 20.69 -21.27 -29.90
C ARG A 19 19.19 -21.50 -30.02
N LEU A 20 18.43 -20.41 -30.06
CA LEU A 20 17.04 -20.50 -30.48
C LEU A 20 17.02 -20.53 -32.01
N GLU A 21 16.40 -21.55 -32.61
CA GLU A 21 16.25 -21.67 -34.06
C GLU A 21 14.78 -21.85 -34.42
N GLN A 22 14.33 -21.10 -35.42
CA GLN A 22 12.97 -21.25 -35.93
C GLN A 22 12.97 -22.29 -37.04
N LEU A 23 12.32 -23.43 -36.80
CA LEU A 23 12.18 -24.49 -37.79
C LEU A 23 11.37 -23.98 -39.01
N PRO A 24 11.80 -24.35 -40.23
CA PRO A 24 11.02 -24.14 -41.45
C PRO A 24 9.61 -24.70 -41.28
N ALA A 25 8.62 -24.05 -41.91
CA ALA A 25 7.22 -24.46 -41.81
C ALA A 25 7.00 -25.95 -42.16
N SER A 26 7.81 -26.48 -43.09
CA SER A 26 7.78 -27.89 -43.52
C SER A 26 8.20 -28.91 -42.45
N SER A 27 8.88 -28.47 -41.39
CA SER A 27 9.43 -29.34 -40.33
C SER A 27 8.62 -29.27 -39.02
N ARG A 28 7.50 -28.54 -39.01
CA ARG A 28 6.64 -28.37 -37.83
C ARG A 28 5.65 -29.52 -37.75
N THR A 29 5.70 -30.32 -36.70
CA THR A 29 4.69 -31.35 -36.43
C THR A 29 3.42 -30.68 -35.89
N HIS A 30 2.32 -30.73 -36.65
CA HIS A 30 1.00 -30.19 -36.27
C HIS A 30 0.29 -31.00 -35.18
N THR A 31 0.99 -31.36 -34.12
CA THR A 31 0.34 -31.92 -32.92
C THR A 31 -0.25 -30.77 -32.10
N HIS A 32 -1.57 -30.70 -32.06
CA HIS A 32 -2.31 -29.74 -31.25
C HIS A 32 -1.95 -29.90 -29.77
N CYS A 33 -1.47 -28.82 -29.15
CA CYS A 33 -1.37 -28.72 -27.70
C CYS A 33 -2.79 -28.65 -27.09
N ALA A 34 -3.04 -29.39 -26.00
CA ALA A 34 -4.34 -29.40 -25.32
C ALA A 34 -4.79 -28.02 -24.78
N CYS A 35 -3.87 -27.05 -24.73
CA CYS A 35 -4.12 -25.67 -24.31
C CYS A 35 -4.45 -24.71 -25.48
N GLY A 36 -4.55 -25.20 -26.72
CA GLY A 36 -4.98 -24.41 -27.89
C GLY A 36 -3.95 -23.44 -28.46
N SER A 37 -2.67 -23.50 -28.05
CA SER A 37 -1.61 -22.71 -28.67
C SER A 37 -1.07 -23.36 -29.95
N GLN A 38 -0.82 -22.56 -30.99
CA GLN A 38 -0.12 -23.00 -32.21
C GLN A 38 1.38 -23.09 -31.94
N ASP A 39 2.02 -24.17 -32.41
CA ASP A 39 3.47 -24.39 -32.30
C ASP A 39 4.24 -23.26 -33.02
N SER A 40 4.99 -22.47 -32.25
CA SER A 40 5.74 -21.31 -32.75
C SER A 40 6.88 -21.70 -33.70
N GLY A 41 7.22 -22.99 -33.77
CA GLY A 41 8.33 -23.52 -34.55
C GLY A 41 9.70 -23.16 -33.96
N LEU A 42 9.75 -22.46 -32.83
CA LEU A 42 11.01 -22.18 -32.14
C LEU A 42 11.47 -23.44 -31.40
N ARG A 43 12.72 -23.82 -31.62
CA ARG A 43 13.39 -24.90 -30.91
C ARG A 43 14.67 -24.37 -30.30
N ILE A 44 15.01 -24.90 -29.14
CA ILE A 44 16.30 -24.68 -28.52
C ILE A 44 17.22 -25.78 -29.04
N ILE A 45 18.31 -25.40 -29.68
CA ILE A 45 19.38 -26.30 -30.09
C ILE A 45 20.57 -26.01 -29.18
N THR A 46 21.18 -27.07 -28.67
CA THR A 46 22.40 -26.99 -27.87
C THR A 46 23.57 -27.43 -28.73
N ASP A 47 24.41 -26.50 -29.14
CA ASP A 47 25.65 -26.79 -29.86
C ASP A 47 26.80 -26.95 -28.86
N ASP A 48 27.65 -27.97 -29.01
CA ASP A 48 28.86 -28.10 -28.21
C ASP A 48 29.85 -27.00 -28.60
N CYS A 49 30.38 -26.25 -27.63
CA CYS A 49 31.32 -25.16 -27.90
C CYS A 49 32.58 -25.63 -28.64
N SER A 50 32.94 -26.90 -28.55
CA SER A 50 34.06 -27.49 -29.29
C SER A 50 33.88 -27.50 -30.81
N SER A 51 32.64 -27.42 -31.30
CA SER A 51 32.31 -27.45 -32.73
C SER A 51 32.39 -26.09 -33.42
N MET A 52 32.48 -24.99 -32.66
CA MET A 52 32.47 -23.61 -33.19
C MET A 52 33.87 -23.00 -33.19
N MET A 53 34.69 -23.33 -34.20
CA MET A 53 36.07 -22.83 -34.29
C MET A 53 36.20 -21.35 -34.72
N ASN A 54 35.17 -20.77 -35.34
CA ASN A 54 35.18 -19.40 -35.84
C ASN A 54 34.18 -18.56 -35.05
N MET A 55 34.67 -17.69 -34.13
CA MET A 55 33.98 -16.69 -33.25
C MET A 55 34.42 -16.84 -31.78
N PRO A 56 34.24 -15.84 -30.89
CA PRO A 56 34.81 -15.76 -29.52
C PRO A 56 34.67 -17.00 -28.60
N PHE A 57 33.82 -17.96 -28.95
CA PHE A 57 33.60 -19.21 -28.22
C PHE A 57 34.80 -20.16 -28.24
N GLY A 58 35.67 -20.11 -29.26
CA GLY A 58 36.90 -20.92 -29.28
C GLY A 58 37.85 -20.58 -28.13
N ILE A 59 37.93 -19.29 -27.78
CA ILE A 59 38.72 -18.78 -26.64
C ILE A 59 38.13 -19.27 -25.32
N LEU A 60 36.81 -19.18 -25.18
CA LEU A 60 36.09 -19.61 -23.99
C LEU A 60 36.23 -21.12 -23.77
N ASN A 61 36.11 -21.93 -24.82
CA ASN A 61 36.32 -23.37 -24.72
C ASN A 61 37.78 -23.70 -24.37
N ALA A 62 38.76 -23.04 -24.97
CA ALA A 62 40.17 -23.25 -24.65
C ALA A 62 40.49 -22.87 -23.18
N ALA A 63 39.91 -21.78 -22.68
CA ALA A 63 39.98 -21.41 -21.27
C ALA A 63 39.31 -22.45 -20.37
N TRP A 64 38.10 -22.91 -20.74
CA TRP A 64 37.38 -23.98 -20.04
C TRP A 64 38.19 -25.27 -19.95
N GLN A 65 38.85 -25.71 -21.04
CA GLN A 65 39.65 -26.94 -21.01
C GLN A 65 40.90 -26.81 -20.14
N ARG A 66 41.58 -25.65 -20.14
CA ARG A 66 42.78 -25.45 -19.28
C ARG A 66 42.44 -25.48 -17.79
N LEU A 67 41.22 -25.10 -17.41
CA LEU A 67 40.74 -25.19 -16.03
C LEU A 67 40.61 -26.65 -15.53
N ALA A 68 40.73 -27.65 -16.40
CA ALA A 68 40.79 -29.05 -16.00
C ALA A 68 42.08 -29.43 -15.24
N HIS A 69 43.14 -28.62 -15.33
CA HIS A 69 44.40 -28.80 -14.62
C HIS A 69 44.86 -27.46 -14.05
N PHE A 70 44.44 -27.17 -12.83
CA PHE A 70 44.73 -25.89 -12.21
C PHE A 70 46.20 -25.76 -11.81
N GLU A 71 46.78 -24.62 -12.18
CA GLU A 71 48.10 -24.18 -11.76
C GLU A 71 48.00 -22.71 -11.33
N SER A 72 48.65 -22.33 -10.24
CA SER A 72 48.67 -20.93 -9.80
C SER A 72 49.59 -20.11 -10.70
N THR A 73 49.08 -19.72 -11.87
CA THR A 73 49.78 -18.93 -12.89
C THR A 73 48.93 -17.74 -13.35
N PRO A 74 49.53 -16.70 -13.95
CA PRO A 74 48.77 -15.60 -14.56
C PRO A 74 47.83 -16.03 -15.68
N ARG A 75 48.19 -17.09 -16.41
CA ARG A 75 47.30 -17.62 -17.46
C ARG A 75 46.04 -18.23 -16.85
N MET A 76 46.17 -18.95 -15.74
CA MET A 76 45.03 -19.56 -15.07
C MET A 76 44.04 -18.51 -14.55
N LEU A 77 44.51 -17.40 -13.99
CA LEU A 77 43.63 -16.30 -13.62
C LEU A 77 42.96 -15.65 -14.83
N CYS A 78 43.67 -15.52 -15.95
CA CYS A 78 43.08 -15.06 -17.21
C CYS A 78 41.92 -15.97 -17.65
N ASP A 79 42.14 -17.29 -17.63
CA ASP A 79 41.15 -18.29 -18.03
C ASP A 79 39.94 -18.31 -17.07
N VAL A 80 40.16 -18.17 -15.76
CA VAL A 80 39.08 -18.02 -14.77
C VAL A 80 38.24 -16.77 -15.06
N LEU A 81 38.86 -15.62 -15.31
CA LEU A 81 38.13 -14.37 -15.59
C LEU A 81 37.31 -14.44 -16.88
N ILE A 82 37.89 -15.00 -17.96
CA ILE A 82 37.18 -15.22 -19.23
C ILE A 82 35.94 -16.08 -19.02
N VAL A 83 36.06 -17.16 -18.25
CA VAL A 83 34.95 -18.07 -17.97
C VAL A 83 33.90 -17.43 -17.05
N LEU A 84 34.31 -16.66 -16.04
CA LEU A 84 33.38 -15.98 -15.12
C LEU A 84 32.61 -14.83 -15.79
N LEU A 85 33.21 -14.17 -16.78
CA LEU A 85 32.51 -13.18 -17.60
C LEU A 85 31.44 -13.81 -18.50
N ALA A 86 31.63 -15.07 -18.88
CA ALA A 86 30.73 -15.79 -19.78
C ALA A 86 29.67 -16.63 -19.04
N LEU A 87 29.93 -17.09 -17.81
CA LEU A 87 29.02 -17.98 -17.06
C LEU A 87 28.30 -17.27 -15.91
N PRO A 88 26.96 -17.36 -15.81
CA PRO A 88 26.23 -16.89 -14.65
C PRO A 88 26.68 -17.62 -13.36
N ALA A 89 26.53 -16.98 -12.21
CA ALA A 89 26.69 -17.63 -10.91
C ALA A 89 25.41 -18.39 -10.55
N ASP A 90 25.54 -19.62 -10.04
CA ASP A 90 24.43 -20.35 -9.43
C ASP A 90 24.53 -20.22 -7.90
N GLU A 91 23.40 -20.09 -7.20
CA GLU A 91 23.35 -20.11 -5.72
C GLU A 91 23.32 -21.55 -5.15
N GLY A 92 23.74 -22.55 -5.94
CA GLY A 92 23.75 -23.94 -5.51
C GLY A 92 24.77 -24.21 -4.40
N THR A 93 24.36 -24.90 -3.34
CA THR A 93 25.20 -25.33 -2.22
C THR A 93 25.88 -26.66 -2.53
N LEU A 94 27.06 -26.63 -3.15
CA LEU A 94 27.91 -27.82 -3.15
C LEU A 94 28.58 -27.98 -1.77
N SER A 95 28.10 -28.97 -1.01
CA SER A 95 28.62 -29.37 0.31
C SER A 95 29.92 -30.18 0.21
N VAL A 96 30.94 -29.67 -0.50
CA VAL A 96 32.26 -30.33 -0.53
C VAL A 96 33.24 -29.49 0.29
N SER A 97 33.78 -30.09 1.34
CA SER A 97 34.74 -29.42 2.23
C SER A 97 36.01 -29.02 1.47
N PHE A 98 36.35 -27.73 1.56
CA PHE A 98 37.53 -27.13 0.96
C PHE A 98 38.80 -27.68 1.62
N THR A 99 39.54 -28.52 0.92
CA THR A 99 40.88 -28.95 1.34
C THR A 99 41.93 -28.19 0.55
N HIS A 100 42.93 -27.65 1.27
CA HIS A 100 44.03 -26.89 0.69
C HIS A 100 44.78 -27.69 -0.39
N GLY A 101 45.02 -27.07 -1.55
CA GLY A 101 45.78 -27.65 -2.67
C GLY A 101 44.99 -27.75 -3.97
N TRP A 102 44.92 -26.65 -4.73
CA TRP A 102 44.28 -26.61 -6.05
C TRP A 102 45.16 -27.16 -7.17
N ALA A 103 46.48 -27.28 -6.95
CA ALA A 103 47.44 -27.67 -7.98
C ALA A 103 47.11 -29.05 -8.58
N GLY A 104 47.01 -29.10 -9.91
CA GLY A 104 46.70 -30.32 -10.67
C GLY A 104 45.23 -30.76 -10.63
N ARG A 105 44.32 -30.02 -9.98
CA ARG A 105 42.90 -30.37 -9.90
C ARG A 105 42.07 -29.71 -11.01
N ASP A 106 40.98 -30.36 -11.39
CA ASP A 106 39.99 -29.80 -12.32
C ASP A 106 39.07 -28.81 -11.62
N VAL A 107 39.27 -27.51 -11.85
CA VAL A 107 38.54 -26.46 -11.12
C VAL A 107 37.16 -26.12 -11.65
N ARG A 108 36.79 -26.64 -12.82
CA ARG A 108 35.50 -26.36 -13.48
C ARG A 108 34.28 -26.64 -12.60
N PRO A 109 34.22 -27.72 -11.79
CA PRO A 109 33.05 -28.01 -10.97
C PRO A 109 32.70 -26.90 -9.99
N TRP A 110 33.72 -26.22 -9.48
CA TRP A 110 33.60 -25.20 -8.44
C TRP A 110 33.36 -23.80 -8.98
N LEU A 111 33.55 -23.55 -10.28
CA LEU A 111 33.28 -22.24 -10.86
C LEU A 111 31.80 -21.86 -10.85
N ALA A 112 30.86 -22.74 -10.52
CA ALA A 112 29.47 -22.36 -10.30
C ALA A 112 29.21 -21.83 -8.87
N ASP A 113 30.02 -22.26 -7.88
CA ASP A 113 29.84 -21.96 -6.46
C ASP A 113 30.50 -20.63 -6.07
N ARG A 114 29.73 -19.73 -5.44
CA ARG A 114 30.20 -18.39 -5.08
C ARG A 114 31.36 -18.41 -4.08
N ALA A 115 31.33 -19.30 -3.08
CA ALA A 115 32.40 -19.41 -2.09
C ALA A 115 33.69 -19.93 -2.74
N ALA A 116 33.57 -20.88 -3.66
CA ALA A 116 34.70 -21.43 -4.38
C ALA A 116 35.32 -20.44 -5.36
N ARG A 117 34.51 -19.62 -6.05
CA ARG A 117 35.00 -18.48 -6.83
C ARG A 117 35.86 -17.56 -5.97
N ARG A 118 35.38 -17.20 -4.76
CA ARG A 118 36.13 -16.35 -3.82
C ARG A 118 37.46 -16.99 -3.42
N CYS A 119 37.45 -18.25 -3.01
CA CYS A 119 38.67 -18.96 -2.64
C CYS A 119 39.66 -19.09 -3.80
N LEU A 120 39.17 -19.36 -5.01
CA LEU A 120 39.98 -19.50 -6.22
C LEU A 120 40.62 -18.17 -6.63
N LEU A 121 39.83 -17.08 -6.66
CA LEU A 121 40.32 -15.74 -6.96
C LEU A 121 41.32 -15.25 -5.90
N ALA A 122 41.08 -15.54 -4.63
CA ALA A 122 42.02 -15.26 -3.56
C ALA A 122 43.35 -16.00 -3.75
N ALA A 123 43.31 -17.29 -4.13
CA ALA A 123 44.51 -18.09 -4.39
C ALA A 123 45.31 -17.60 -5.62
N LEU A 124 44.65 -16.94 -6.57
CA LEU A 124 45.24 -16.41 -7.80
C LEU A 124 45.62 -14.92 -7.72
N GLN A 125 45.24 -14.23 -6.64
CA GLN A 125 45.45 -12.80 -6.43
C GLN A 125 46.91 -12.33 -6.70
N PRO A 126 47.97 -13.08 -6.33
CA PRO A 126 49.36 -12.67 -6.63
C PRO A 126 49.65 -12.47 -8.13
N HIS A 127 48.87 -13.09 -9.01
CA HIS A 127 49.07 -13.04 -10.47
C HIS A 127 48.32 -11.92 -11.18
N TRP A 128 47.53 -11.11 -10.45
CA TRP A 128 46.62 -10.11 -11.02
C TRP A 128 47.31 -9.15 -12.01
N LYS A 129 48.43 -8.54 -11.62
CA LYS A 129 49.17 -7.58 -12.46
C LYS A 129 49.65 -8.19 -13.78
N LYS A 130 50.14 -9.44 -13.75
CA LYS A 130 50.58 -10.15 -14.96
C LYS A 130 49.38 -10.56 -15.82
N THR A 131 48.28 -10.93 -15.19
CA THR A 131 47.04 -11.33 -15.87
C THR A 131 46.39 -10.18 -16.62
N VAL A 132 46.30 -8.99 -16.03
CA VAL A 132 45.76 -7.81 -16.71
C VAL A 132 46.59 -7.47 -17.96
N LYS A 133 47.93 -7.55 -17.87
CA LYS A 133 48.80 -7.36 -19.04
C LYS A 133 48.54 -8.41 -20.13
N MET A 134 48.24 -9.65 -19.75
CA MET A 134 47.90 -10.71 -20.70
C MET A 134 46.51 -10.50 -21.32
N LEU A 135 45.49 -10.12 -20.54
CA LEU A 135 44.15 -9.82 -21.05
C LEU A 135 44.18 -8.65 -22.05
N VAL A 136 44.92 -7.59 -21.74
CA VAL A 136 45.10 -6.44 -22.64
C VAL A 136 45.78 -6.85 -23.95
N LYS A 137 46.80 -7.72 -23.87
CA LYS A 137 47.58 -8.16 -25.03
C LYS A 137 46.81 -9.17 -25.90
N ASP A 138 46.19 -10.16 -25.26
CA ASP A 138 45.62 -11.32 -25.95
C ASP A 138 44.13 -11.11 -26.30
N PHE A 139 43.42 -10.23 -25.59
CA PHE A 139 41.97 -10.02 -25.71
C PHE A 139 41.57 -8.54 -25.57
N PRO A 140 42.09 -7.63 -26.43
CA PRO A 140 41.85 -6.19 -26.31
C PRO A 140 40.35 -5.83 -26.35
N GLU A 141 39.52 -6.65 -26.98
CA GLU A 141 38.07 -6.42 -27.10
C GLU A 141 37.28 -6.73 -25.82
N THR A 142 37.89 -7.40 -24.83
CA THR A 142 37.26 -7.68 -23.54
C THR A 142 37.46 -6.56 -22.52
N LEU A 143 38.36 -5.60 -22.79
CA LEU A 143 38.66 -4.46 -21.92
C LEU A 143 37.48 -3.52 -21.67
N PRO A 144 36.66 -3.13 -22.68
CA PRO A 144 35.50 -2.27 -22.47
C PRO A 144 34.46 -2.89 -21.53
N LEU A 145 34.36 -4.23 -21.49
CA LEU A 145 33.43 -4.96 -20.62
C LEU A 145 33.87 -4.98 -19.14
N LEU A 146 35.13 -4.63 -18.86
CA LEU A 146 35.70 -4.66 -17.51
C LEU A 146 35.84 -3.26 -16.88
N GLU A 147 35.55 -2.18 -17.62
CA GLU A 147 35.70 -0.77 -17.19
C GLU A 147 37.07 -0.44 -16.55
N ILE A 148 38.15 -1.13 -16.95
CA ILE A 148 39.48 -0.95 -16.34
C ILE A 148 40.24 0.18 -17.06
N SER A 149 40.34 1.34 -16.41
CA SER A 149 41.39 2.33 -16.70
C SER A 149 42.76 1.74 -16.32
N SER A 150 43.75 1.81 -17.21
CA SER A 150 45.11 1.29 -16.95
C SER A 150 45.81 1.92 -15.74
N ALA A 151 45.26 3.03 -15.20
CA ALA A 151 45.83 3.79 -14.09
C ALA A 151 45.31 3.38 -12.69
N GLU A 152 44.20 2.64 -12.57
CA GLU A 152 43.49 2.42 -11.28
C GLU A 152 43.47 0.95 -10.80
N ALA A 153 44.21 0.05 -11.45
CA ALA A 153 44.24 -1.37 -11.12
C ALA A 153 44.99 -1.69 -9.79
N SER A 154 44.44 -1.27 -8.66
CA SER A 154 44.73 -1.85 -7.34
C SER A 154 43.79 -3.06 -7.10
N SER A 155 44.33 -4.14 -6.54
CA SER A 155 43.85 -5.53 -6.75
C SER A 155 42.59 -5.95 -5.98
N ILE A 156 41.93 -5.07 -5.24
CA ILE A 156 40.88 -5.45 -4.29
C ILE A 156 39.46 -5.12 -4.80
N ASP A 157 39.27 -4.06 -5.58
CA ASP A 157 37.93 -3.63 -6.00
C ASP A 157 37.31 -4.47 -7.12
N LEU A 158 38.12 -5.01 -8.05
CA LEU A 158 37.55 -5.81 -9.15
C LEU A 158 37.06 -7.18 -8.70
N ALA A 159 37.71 -7.77 -7.69
CA ALA A 159 37.26 -9.00 -7.07
C ALA A 159 35.94 -8.76 -6.32
N HIS A 160 35.80 -7.63 -5.62
CA HIS A 160 34.53 -7.22 -5.02
C HIS A 160 33.45 -6.92 -6.05
N LEU A 161 33.77 -6.30 -7.19
CA LEU A 161 32.83 -6.05 -8.29
C LEU A 161 32.34 -7.34 -8.96
N LEU A 162 33.22 -8.32 -9.16
CA LEU A 162 32.86 -9.62 -9.75
C LEU A 162 32.19 -10.58 -8.75
N LEU A 163 32.40 -10.39 -7.45
CA LEU A 163 31.88 -11.28 -6.40
C LEU A 163 30.66 -10.74 -5.64
N ASP A 164 30.48 -9.41 -5.60
CA ASP A 164 29.45 -8.69 -4.82
C ASP A 164 28.75 -7.55 -5.59
N GLY A 165 29.17 -7.24 -6.82
CA GLY A 165 28.56 -6.17 -7.60
C GLY A 165 27.16 -6.54 -8.09
N GLU A 166 26.13 -5.98 -7.45
CA GLU A 166 24.94 -5.55 -8.18
C GLU A 166 25.44 -4.72 -9.37
N ARG A 167 25.19 -5.20 -10.59
CA ARG A 167 25.44 -4.40 -11.80
C ARG A 167 24.81 -3.03 -11.57
N LYS A 168 25.59 -1.95 -11.56
CA LYS A 168 25.04 -0.64 -11.91
C LYS A 168 24.70 -0.72 -13.39
N PRO A 169 23.42 -0.72 -13.79
CA PRO A 169 23.10 -0.62 -15.20
C PRO A 169 23.44 0.82 -15.62
N MET A 170 24.32 0.93 -16.61
CA MET A 170 24.30 2.06 -17.53
C MET A 170 22.89 2.15 -18.11
N LEU A 171 22.19 3.26 -17.83
CA LEU A 171 21.08 3.82 -18.62
C LEU A 171 20.20 2.82 -19.38
N GLU A 172 19.44 1.98 -18.68
CA GLU A 172 18.19 1.42 -19.20
C GLU A 172 17.14 1.35 -18.06
N PRO A 173 15.85 1.62 -18.33
CA PRO A 173 14.81 1.63 -17.31
C PRO A 173 14.55 0.19 -16.85
N ALA A 174 15.23 -0.24 -15.79
CA ALA A 174 15.00 -1.53 -15.18
C ALA A 174 13.63 -1.55 -14.48
N ALA A 175 12.61 -2.06 -15.17
CA ALA A 175 11.38 -2.48 -14.53
C ALA A 175 11.68 -3.67 -13.60
N SER A 176 11.16 -3.64 -12.38
CA SER A 176 11.31 -4.71 -11.42
C SER A 176 10.67 -6.01 -11.94
N PRO A 177 11.18 -7.19 -11.55
CA PRO A 177 10.57 -8.48 -11.89
C PRO A 177 9.09 -8.59 -11.50
N ARG A 178 8.65 -7.79 -10.51
CA ARG A 178 7.27 -7.74 -10.05
C ARG A 178 6.38 -6.88 -10.96
N ALA A 179 6.84 -5.71 -11.42
CA ALA A 179 6.08 -4.94 -12.41
C ALA A 179 6.10 -5.59 -13.78
N ALA A 180 7.17 -6.29 -14.16
CA ALA A 180 7.21 -7.03 -15.40
C ALA A 180 6.09 -8.09 -15.49
N ARG A 181 5.73 -8.76 -14.37
CA ARG A 181 4.54 -9.65 -14.29
C ARG A 181 3.20 -8.90 -14.40
N VAL A 182 3.17 -7.63 -13.99
CA VAL A 182 2.00 -6.74 -14.14
C VAL A 182 1.91 -6.24 -15.59
N TRP A 183 3.02 -5.92 -16.24
CA TRP A 183 2.98 -5.29 -17.55
C TRP A 183 2.93 -6.31 -18.69
N LEU A 184 3.44 -7.53 -18.51
CA LEU A 184 3.52 -8.53 -19.58
C LEU A 184 2.19 -8.75 -20.32
N PRO A 185 1.04 -8.96 -19.63
CA PRO A 185 -0.22 -9.16 -20.33
C PRO A 185 -0.78 -7.87 -20.93
N TRP A 186 -0.52 -6.70 -20.31
CA TRP A 186 -0.90 -5.37 -20.82
C TRP A 186 -0.17 -5.04 -22.14
N LEU A 187 1.15 -5.28 -22.18
CA LEU A 187 2.01 -5.08 -23.35
C LEU A 187 1.69 -6.08 -24.48
N ARG A 188 1.40 -7.35 -24.14
CA ARG A 188 0.99 -8.40 -25.11
C ARG A 188 -0.33 -8.06 -25.80
N GLN A 189 -1.31 -7.49 -25.09
CA GLN A 189 -2.60 -7.11 -25.67
C GLN A 189 -2.47 -5.97 -26.70
N ARG A 190 -1.37 -5.20 -26.67
CA ARG A 190 -1.04 -4.14 -27.64
C ARG A 190 0.02 -4.53 -28.67
N GLY A 191 0.36 -5.82 -28.80
CA GLY A 191 1.24 -6.32 -29.85
C GLY A 191 2.74 -6.05 -29.65
N LEU A 192 3.19 -5.73 -28.43
CA LEU A 192 4.59 -5.49 -28.10
C LEU A 192 5.23 -6.79 -27.54
N ALA A 193 6.21 -7.38 -28.23
CA ALA A 193 6.78 -8.70 -27.93
C ALA A 193 8.02 -8.65 -27.01
N TRP A 194 7.96 -9.23 -25.79
CA TRP A 194 9.06 -9.30 -24.81
C TRP A 194 9.19 -10.70 -24.11
N ASP A 195 10.42 -11.05 -23.71
CA ASP A 195 11.08 -12.38 -23.61
C ASP A 195 10.83 -13.30 -22.39
N ALA A 196 11.18 -14.59 -22.59
CA ALA A 196 11.06 -15.77 -21.70
C ALA A 196 11.87 -15.75 -20.38
N VAL A 197 12.68 -14.72 -20.14
CA VAL A 197 13.60 -14.62 -18.98
C VAL A 197 12.85 -14.43 -17.65
N LEU A 198 11.67 -13.81 -17.68
CA LEU A 198 10.89 -13.47 -16.47
C LEU A 198 10.08 -14.63 -15.88
N GLU A 199 9.77 -15.67 -16.68
CA GLU A 199 9.07 -16.86 -16.21
C GLU A 199 10.00 -17.74 -15.34
N SER A 200 11.29 -17.72 -15.60
CA SER A 200 12.32 -18.45 -14.83
C SER A 200 12.53 -17.87 -13.43
N TRP A 201 12.45 -16.55 -13.25
CA TRP A 201 12.70 -15.88 -11.96
C TRP A 201 11.52 -15.97 -10.98
N ALA A 202 10.33 -16.35 -11.45
CA ALA A 202 9.17 -16.55 -10.60
C ALA A 202 9.16 -17.89 -9.86
N ALA A 203 9.86 -18.89 -10.40
CA ALA A 203 9.95 -20.24 -9.85
C ALA A 203 10.98 -20.37 -8.70
N ALA A 204 12.00 -19.51 -8.66
CA ALA A 204 13.09 -19.62 -7.69
C ALA A 204 12.80 -18.98 -6.31
N LEU A 205 11.79 -18.13 -6.19
CA LEU A 205 11.52 -17.33 -4.98
C LEU A 205 10.52 -17.98 -4.00
N SER A 206 10.05 -19.19 -4.28
CA SER A 206 9.02 -19.90 -3.50
C SER A 206 9.55 -20.82 -2.38
N GLU A 207 10.86 -20.92 -2.15
CA GLU A 207 11.46 -22.02 -1.36
C GLU A 207 12.08 -21.61 -0.01
N GLY A 208 11.51 -20.62 0.69
CA GLY A 208 12.05 -20.11 1.96
C GLY A 208 12.23 -21.13 3.11
N HIS A 209 13.33 -21.01 3.86
CA HIS A 209 13.60 -21.72 5.13
C HIS A 209 14.28 -20.79 6.18
N GLU A 210 13.82 -20.86 7.44
CA GLU A 210 14.42 -20.21 8.63
C GLU A 210 15.26 -21.20 9.47
N PRO A 211 16.46 -20.83 9.97
CA PRO A 211 17.11 -21.42 11.14
C PRO A 211 16.70 -20.59 12.40
N ASP A 212 16.69 -21.02 13.66
CA ASP A 212 17.74 -21.75 14.37
C ASP A 212 17.31 -22.03 15.83
N ARG A 213 17.12 -23.30 16.21
CA ARG A 213 16.95 -23.72 17.62
C ARG A 213 18.28 -24.22 18.21
N GLU A 214 19.21 -24.65 17.35
CA GLU A 214 20.44 -25.32 17.75
C GLU A 214 21.62 -24.35 17.86
N ALA A 215 21.73 -23.32 17.01
CA ALA A 215 22.78 -22.32 17.15
C ALA A 215 22.61 -21.44 18.38
N LEU A 216 21.38 -21.19 18.84
CA LEU A 216 21.15 -20.45 20.08
C LEU A 216 21.68 -21.24 21.29
N VAL A 217 21.50 -22.56 21.31
CA VAL A 217 22.00 -23.46 22.38
C VAL A 217 23.51 -23.63 22.27
N ALA A 218 24.06 -23.76 21.07
CA ALA A 218 25.50 -23.89 20.83
C ALA A 218 26.26 -22.62 21.24
N ARG A 219 25.74 -21.44 20.91
CA ARG A 219 26.36 -20.15 21.27
C ARG A 219 26.34 -19.89 22.77
N MET A 220 25.26 -20.29 23.44
CA MET A 220 25.13 -20.24 24.89
C MET A 220 26.16 -21.16 25.57
N LEU A 221 26.37 -22.37 25.06
CA LEU A 221 27.33 -23.34 25.63
C LEU A 221 28.81 -22.96 25.36
N GLN A 222 29.10 -22.21 24.30
CA GLN A 222 30.46 -21.78 23.96
C GLN A 222 30.97 -20.59 24.78
N GLU A 223 30.11 -19.68 25.24
CA GLU A 223 30.55 -18.35 25.71
C GLU A 223 30.65 -18.13 27.24
N ALA A 224 29.96 -18.87 28.16
CA ALA A 224 30.08 -18.56 29.60
C ALA A 224 29.59 -19.62 30.61
N ARG A 225 30.15 -19.55 31.85
CA ARG A 225 29.62 -20.17 33.08
C ARG A 225 28.23 -19.60 33.41
N PHE A 226 27.18 -20.42 33.31
CA PHE A 226 25.78 -20.02 33.37
C PHE A 226 25.26 -19.60 34.77
N LYS A 227 25.58 -18.38 35.19
CA LYS A 227 25.15 -17.81 36.47
C LYS A 227 23.63 -17.50 36.54
N TRP A 228 22.95 -17.34 35.39
CA TRP A 228 21.50 -17.13 35.31
C TRP A 228 20.67 -18.41 35.41
N PHE A 229 21.29 -19.58 35.23
CA PHE A 229 20.59 -20.87 35.12
C PHE A 229 19.72 -21.21 36.34
N PRO A 230 20.16 -20.99 37.59
CA PRO A 230 19.30 -21.24 38.75
C PRO A 230 18.02 -20.38 38.76
N LEU A 231 18.05 -19.17 38.21
CA LEU A 231 16.88 -18.28 38.13
C LEU A 231 15.95 -18.66 36.97
N LEU A 232 16.51 -19.06 35.83
CA LEU A 232 15.77 -19.55 34.67
C LEU A 232 15.06 -20.88 34.97
N ALA A 233 15.73 -21.79 35.69
CA ALA A 233 15.16 -23.08 36.08
C ALA A 233 13.91 -22.91 36.97
N ARG A 234 13.83 -21.82 37.73
CA ARG A 234 12.68 -21.47 38.59
C ARG A 234 11.50 -20.83 37.84
N GLN A 235 11.66 -20.49 36.55
CA GLN A 235 10.55 -19.98 35.73
C GLN A 235 9.70 -21.11 35.14
N LEU A 236 8.45 -20.80 34.78
CA LEU A 236 7.53 -21.70 34.07
C LEU A 236 8.16 -22.18 32.74
N LYS A 237 7.92 -23.43 32.37
CA LYS A 237 8.57 -24.11 31.22
C LYS A 237 8.40 -23.31 29.93
N GLU A 238 7.20 -22.79 29.69
CA GLU A 238 6.85 -21.98 28.51
C GLU A 238 7.53 -20.61 28.45
N LEU A 239 8.01 -20.06 29.58
CA LEU A 239 8.65 -18.74 29.63
C LEU A 239 10.18 -18.80 29.53
N ARG A 240 10.78 -19.99 29.68
CA ARG A 240 12.24 -20.17 29.70
C ARG A 240 12.90 -19.80 28.37
N LEU A 241 12.38 -20.32 27.25
CA LEU A 241 12.94 -20.09 25.92
C LEU A 241 12.83 -18.60 25.49
N PRO A 242 11.66 -17.94 25.62
CA PRO A 242 11.58 -16.49 25.38
C PRO A 242 12.55 -15.67 26.23
N LEU A 243 12.66 -16.00 27.53
CA LEU A 243 13.57 -15.28 28.43
C LEU A 243 15.03 -15.51 28.08
N MET A 244 15.41 -16.73 27.66
CA MET A 244 16.75 -17.04 27.14
C MET A 244 17.06 -16.22 25.88
N ARG A 245 16.12 -16.14 24.94
CA ARG A 245 16.28 -15.31 23.72
C ARG A 245 16.52 -13.85 24.09
N VAL A 246 15.71 -13.30 24.98
CA VAL A 246 15.86 -11.91 25.45
C VAL A 246 17.21 -11.69 26.15
N LEU A 247 17.63 -12.61 27.03
CA LEU A 247 18.93 -12.50 27.72
C LEU A 247 20.11 -12.53 26.74
N VAL A 248 20.00 -13.32 25.67
CA VAL A 248 21.00 -13.35 24.58
C VAL A 248 20.98 -12.03 23.81
N GLU A 249 19.79 -11.58 23.40
CA GLU A 249 19.57 -10.35 22.64
C GLU A 249 20.12 -9.11 23.36
N THR A 250 19.85 -8.97 24.66
CA THR A 250 20.32 -7.84 25.48
C THR A 250 21.69 -8.05 26.10
N LYS A 251 22.39 -9.14 25.74
CA LYS A 251 23.70 -9.52 26.29
C LYS A 251 23.77 -9.65 27.83
N GLN A 252 22.62 -9.71 28.52
CA GLN A 252 22.54 -9.79 29.98
C GLN A 252 23.03 -11.14 30.52
N HIS A 253 23.02 -12.19 29.70
CA HIS A 253 23.59 -13.49 30.03
C HIS A 253 25.10 -13.43 30.35
N LEU A 254 25.80 -12.41 29.86
CA LEU A 254 27.23 -12.18 30.13
C LEU A 254 27.48 -11.58 31.53
N GLN A 255 26.43 -11.11 32.22
CA GLN A 255 26.52 -10.46 33.54
C GLN A 255 26.02 -11.37 34.67
N LEU A 256 26.44 -11.11 35.91
CA LEU A 256 25.85 -11.72 37.09
C LEU A 256 24.43 -11.17 37.32
N PRO A 257 23.42 -12.01 37.66
CA PRO A 257 22.10 -11.51 37.99
C PRO A 257 22.17 -10.55 39.19
N PRO A 258 21.63 -9.32 39.09
CA PRO A 258 21.67 -8.35 40.19
C PRO A 258 20.82 -8.82 41.38
N ALA A 259 21.17 -8.35 42.58
CA ALA A 259 20.39 -8.63 43.78
C ALA A 259 18.92 -8.18 43.62
N GLY A 260 17.98 -9.04 44.02
CA GLY A 260 16.55 -8.77 43.88
C GLY A 260 15.92 -9.19 42.53
N MET A 261 16.70 -9.75 41.60
CA MET A 261 16.18 -10.20 40.29
C MET A 261 15.05 -11.25 40.40
N HIS A 262 15.07 -12.10 41.42
CA HIS A 262 14.01 -13.07 41.67
C HIS A 262 12.63 -12.40 41.87
N SER A 263 12.58 -11.28 42.60
CA SER A 263 11.34 -10.55 42.89
C SER A 263 10.83 -9.81 41.65
N LEU A 264 11.74 -9.32 40.81
CA LEU A 264 11.41 -8.72 39.52
C LEU A 264 10.84 -9.76 38.55
N LEU A 265 11.48 -10.93 38.40
CA LEU A 265 10.97 -12.01 37.55
C LEU A 265 9.60 -12.51 38.02
N GLN A 266 9.40 -12.65 39.33
CA GLN A 266 8.09 -13.00 39.89
C GLN A 266 7.04 -11.92 39.58
N THR A 267 7.41 -10.64 39.71
CA THR A 267 6.51 -9.54 39.35
C THR A 267 6.18 -9.55 37.87
N LEU A 268 7.15 -9.77 36.98
CA LEU A 268 6.94 -9.88 35.53
C LEU A 268 5.97 -11.03 35.20
N THR A 269 6.17 -12.20 35.80
CA THR A 269 5.33 -13.39 35.59
C THR A 269 3.88 -13.20 36.07
N HIS A 270 3.67 -12.48 37.18
CA HIS A 270 2.31 -12.24 37.68
C HIS A 270 1.65 -10.99 37.08
N ALA A 271 2.44 -9.96 36.76
CA ALA A 271 1.96 -8.66 36.31
C ALA A 271 1.57 -8.65 34.83
N ILE A 272 2.20 -9.48 34.01
CA ILE A 272 2.12 -9.36 32.55
C ILE A 272 1.46 -10.61 31.95
N PRO A 273 0.48 -10.45 31.03
CA PRO A 273 -0.08 -11.58 30.28
C PRO A 273 0.98 -12.37 29.51
N ARG A 274 0.78 -13.68 29.36
CA ARG A 274 1.74 -14.58 28.69
C ARG A 274 2.12 -14.13 27.27
N SER A 275 1.15 -13.61 26.51
CA SER A 275 1.36 -13.10 25.14
C SER A 275 2.31 -11.89 25.08
N ALA A 276 2.35 -11.07 26.13
CA ALA A 276 3.15 -9.85 26.20
C ALA A 276 4.47 -10.03 26.98
N PHE A 277 4.76 -11.24 27.46
CA PHE A 277 5.87 -11.51 28.36
C PHE A 277 7.23 -11.22 27.71
N ALA A 278 7.46 -11.70 26.49
CA ALA A 278 8.76 -11.54 25.80
C ALA A 278 9.08 -10.06 25.53
N ALA A 279 8.11 -9.31 25.01
CA ALA A 279 8.26 -7.88 24.74
C ALA A 279 8.53 -7.09 26.02
N THR A 280 7.77 -7.35 27.10
CA THR A 280 7.99 -6.66 28.38
C THR A 280 9.31 -7.07 29.03
N ALA A 281 9.70 -8.35 28.93
CA ALA A 281 11.00 -8.83 29.40
C ALA A 281 12.15 -8.10 28.72
N LEU A 282 12.08 -7.89 27.40
CA LEU A 282 13.08 -7.12 26.66
C LEU A 282 13.23 -5.69 27.21
N LYS A 283 12.09 -5.00 27.41
CA LYS A 283 12.10 -3.64 27.98
C LYS A 283 12.69 -3.60 29.39
N VAL A 284 12.37 -4.60 30.22
CA VAL A 284 12.94 -4.75 31.57
C VAL A 284 14.45 -4.98 31.53
N MET A 285 14.93 -5.87 30.66
CA MET A 285 16.35 -6.18 30.54
C MET A 285 17.16 -4.99 30.02
N ARG A 286 16.59 -4.19 29.10
CA ARG A 286 17.18 -2.91 28.69
C ARG A 286 17.22 -1.88 29.83
N SER A 287 16.20 -1.80 30.66
CA SER A 287 16.24 -0.94 31.86
C SER A 287 17.33 -1.36 32.85
N LEU A 288 17.59 -2.67 32.99
CA LEU A 288 18.70 -3.20 33.79
C LEU A 288 20.05 -2.84 33.17
N GLU A 289 20.18 -2.95 31.85
CA GLU A 289 21.36 -2.51 31.09
C GLU A 289 21.65 -1.01 31.31
N ASN A 290 20.60 -0.20 31.44
CA ASN A 290 20.67 1.23 31.75
C ASN A 290 20.90 1.54 33.25
N GLY A 291 21.21 0.53 34.07
CA GLY A 291 21.58 0.70 35.48
C GLY A 291 20.42 0.83 36.46
N CYS A 292 19.17 0.56 36.06
CA CYS A 292 18.04 0.56 36.99
C CYS A 292 18.10 -0.63 37.97
N THR A 293 17.69 -0.42 39.22
CA THR A 293 17.64 -1.53 40.19
C THR A 293 16.43 -2.45 39.93
N PRO A 294 16.54 -3.78 40.15
CA PRO A 294 15.42 -4.70 39.96
C PRO A 294 14.17 -4.34 40.79
N ARG A 295 14.39 -3.79 42.00
CA ARG A 295 13.32 -3.37 42.90
C ARG A 295 12.52 -2.19 42.35
N PHE A 296 13.21 -1.20 41.77
CA PHE A 296 12.57 -0.04 41.14
C PHE A 296 11.72 -0.47 39.94
N ILE A 297 12.29 -1.28 39.05
CA ILE A 297 11.58 -1.79 37.87
C ILE A 297 10.33 -2.58 38.28
N ALA A 298 10.42 -3.41 39.32
CA ALA A 298 9.27 -4.17 39.83
C ALA A 298 8.13 -3.27 40.33
N LYS A 299 8.44 -2.17 41.04
CA LYS A 299 7.44 -1.19 41.48
C LYS A 299 6.81 -0.47 40.28
N ALA A 300 7.62 -0.06 39.30
CA ALA A 300 7.15 0.61 38.10
C ALA A 300 6.23 -0.29 37.25
N LEU A 301 6.54 -1.58 37.11
CA LEU A 301 5.66 -2.56 36.44
C LEU A 301 4.31 -2.70 37.15
N ARG A 302 4.30 -2.76 38.49
CA ARG A 302 3.04 -2.84 39.26
C ARG A 302 2.21 -1.56 39.12
N PHE A 303 2.86 -0.40 39.11
CA PHE A 303 2.20 0.89 38.90
C PHE A 303 1.56 0.94 37.51
N HIS A 304 2.33 0.68 36.45
CA HIS A 304 1.81 0.69 35.08
C HIS A 304 0.67 -0.31 34.90
N ARG A 305 0.78 -1.52 35.46
CA ARG A 305 -0.33 -2.48 35.44
C ARG A 305 -1.58 -1.98 36.16
N ARG A 306 -1.44 -1.41 37.36
CA ARG A 306 -2.57 -0.94 38.18
C ARG A 306 -3.39 0.13 37.46
N TRP A 307 -2.77 0.88 36.56
CA TRP A 307 -3.36 2.01 35.84
C TRP A 307 -3.50 1.77 34.33
N GLU A 308 -3.30 0.53 33.86
CA GLU A 308 -3.40 0.13 32.44
C GLU A 308 -2.50 0.93 31.48
N LEU A 309 -1.31 1.32 31.96
CA LEU A 309 -0.33 2.09 31.20
C LEU A 309 0.71 1.17 30.54
N GLU A 310 1.25 1.59 29.39
CA GLU A 310 2.35 0.88 28.74
C GLU A 310 3.67 1.09 29.49
N PHE A 311 4.42 0.01 29.74
CA PHE A 311 5.75 0.08 30.30
C PHE A 311 6.79 0.36 29.19
N HIS A 312 7.63 1.38 29.34
CA HIS A 312 8.75 1.69 28.43
C HIS A 312 10.11 1.44 29.11
N PRO A 313 11.18 1.15 28.34
CA PRO A 313 12.54 1.07 28.88
C PRO A 313 12.95 2.39 29.54
N LEU A 314 13.56 2.29 30.72
CA LEU A 314 13.98 3.45 31.51
C LEU A 314 15.41 3.82 31.12
N SER A 315 15.64 5.07 30.72
CA SER A 315 16.87 5.53 30.08
C SER A 315 17.98 6.01 31.03
N GLN A 316 17.72 6.10 32.35
CA GLN A 316 18.68 6.59 33.33
C GLN A 316 18.65 5.78 34.64
N PRO A 317 19.79 5.63 35.33
CA PRO A 317 19.87 4.98 36.64
C PRO A 317 19.15 5.85 37.68
N ALA A 318 17.89 5.54 37.95
CA ALA A 318 17.15 6.13 39.07
C ALA A 318 17.52 5.38 40.35
N HIS A 319 18.21 6.06 41.28
CA HIS A 319 18.31 5.57 42.66
C HIS A 319 16.88 5.44 43.24
N ASP A 320 16.63 4.36 44.00
CA ASP A 320 15.34 4.01 44.62
C ASP A 320 14.77 5.27 45.31
N PRO A 321 13.73 5.95 44.77
CA PRO A 321 13.22 7.16 45.41
C PRO A 321 12.72 6.77 46.80
N CYS A 322 13.06 7.57 47.81
CA CYS A 322 12.67 7.22 49.17
C CYS A 322 11.14 7.18 49.24
N LEU A 323 10.56 6.31 50.09
CA LEU A 323 9.10 6.16 50.22
C LEU A 323 8.41 7.52 50.46
N ARG A 324 9.14 8.45 51.08
CA ARG A 324 8.77 9.84 51.35
C ARG A 324 8.63 10.71 50.10
N GLN A 325 9.50 10.55 49.09
CA GLN A 325 9.42 11.28 47.80
C GLN A 325 8.24 10.80 46.96
N ILE A 326 7.93 9.50 47.00
CA ILE A 326 6.71 8.94 46.39
C ILE A 326 5.46 9.49 47.09
N HIS A 327 5.48 9.58 48.42
CA HIS A 327 4.37 10.15 49.19
C HIS A 327 4.21 11.67 48.98
N GLN A 328 5.30 12.42 48.83
CA GLN A 328 5.30 13.86 48.58
C GLN A 328 4.85 14.22 47.16
N ALA A 329 5.12 13.39 46.16
CA ALA A 329 4.52 13.51 44.84
C ALA A 329 2.99 13.25 44.84
N MET A 330 2.45 12.66 45.92
CA MET A 330 1.08 12.15 45.99
C MET A 330 0.14 12.91 46.96
N ASN A 331 0.59 13.95 47.67
CA ASN A 331 -0.23 14.65 48.68
C ASN A 331 0.39 16.04 49.00
N PRO A 332 -0.14 17.26 48.65
CA PRO A 332 -1.54 17.69 48.40
C PRO A 332 -1.79 18.74 47.25
N ARG A 333 -3.08 19.01 46.92
CA ARG A 333 -3.71 20.20 46.24
C ARG A 333 -3.26 20.68 44.82
N ILE A 334 -2.77 19.79 43.98
CA ILE A 334 -2.87 19.80 42.51
C ILE A 334 -4.02 18.89 41.94
N PRO A 335 -4.66 17.94 42.68
CA PRO A 335 -5.58 16.97 42.08
C PRO A 335 -6.87 17.50 41.44
N ASP A 336 -7.39 18.67 41.81
CA ASP A 336 -8.66 19.15 41.24
C ASP A 336 -8.50 19.63 39.78
N TRP A 337 -7.32 20.10 39.41
CA TRP A 337 -7.02 20.58 38.05
C TRP A 337 -6.79 19.43 37.07
N LEU A 338 -6.19 18.33 37.56
CA LEU A 338 -5.98 17.11 36.78
C LEU A 338 -7.24 16.24 36.70
N ARG A 339 -8.18 16.35 37.64
CA ARG A 339 -9.43 15.56 37.63
C ARG A 339 -10.46 16.03 36.61
N TYR A 340 -10.53 17.33 36.29
CA TYR A 340 -11.58 17.88 35.40
C TYR A 340 -11.07 18.94 34.40
N PRO A 341 -10.33 18.54 33.34
CA PRO A 341 -9.84 19.47 32.30
C PRO A 341 -10.97 20.28 31.62
N HIS A 342 -12.16 19.69 31.49
CA HIS A 342 -13.34 20.37 30.97
C HIS A 342 -13.85 21.51 31.87
N GLN A 343 -13.50 21.54 33.17
CA GLN A 343 -13.83 22.68 34.05
C GLN A 343 -12.84 23.84 33.89
N ILE A 344 -11.57 23.57 33.57
CA ILE A 344 -10.64 24.62 33.10
C ILE A 344 -11.20 25.24 31.82
N TRP A 345 -11.67 24.42 30.88
CA TRP A 345 -12.33 24.87 29.65
C TRP A 345 -13.65 25.63 29.92
N LYS A 346 -14.50 25.15 30.83
CA LYS A 346 -15.77 25.79 31.22
C LYS A 346 -15.59 27.09 32.02
N GLN A 347 -14.46 27.27 32.70
CA GLN A 347 -14.11 28.52 33.39
C GLN A 347 -13.34 29.49 32.49
N SER A 348 -12.46 29.02 31.60
CA SER A 348 -11.77 29.86 30.60
C SER A 348 -12.71 30.39 29.52
N THR A 349 -13.73 29.63 29.12
CA THR A 349 -14.81 30.12 28.24
C THR A 349 -15.77 31.13 28.91
N LYS A 350 -15.63 31.38 30.21
CA LYS A 350 -16.33 32.47 30.94
C LYS A 350 -15.47 33.72 31.11
N LEU A 351 -14.18 33.66 30.78
CA LEU A 351 -13.30 34.82 30.77
C LEU A 351 -13.53 35.57 29.46
N ARG A 352 -13.74 36.90 29.55
CA ARG A 352 -13.92 37.77 28.38
C ARG A 352 -12.69 37.82 27.46
N ASP A 353 -11.55 37.34 27.92
CA ASP A 353 -10.27 37.39 27.24
C ASP A 353 -9.47 36.10 27.46
N TRP A 354 -9.69 35.15 26.55
CA TRP A 354 -9.06 33.83 26.55
C TRP A 354 -7.54 33.88 26.29
N SER A 355 -7.08 34.83 25.47
CA SER A 355 -5.66 34.92 25.10
C SER A 355 -4.78 35.30 26.28
N SER A 356 -5.27 36.12 27.22
CA SER A 356 -4.55 36.41 28.47
C SER A 356 -4.44 35.19 29.39
N ALA A 357 -5.44 34.30 29.41
CA ALA A 357 -5.38 33.08 30.24
C ALA A 357 -4.39 32.05 29.69
N ILE A 358 -4.38 31.84 28.37
CA ILE A 358 -3.38 31.03 27.68
C ILE A 358 -1.99 31.64 27.82
N SER A 359 -1.83 32.95 27.53
CA SER A 359 -0.57 33.66 27.71
C SER A 359 -0.02 33.56 29.14
N ARG A 360 -0.86 33.61 30.18
CA ARG A 360 -0.43 33.39 31.58
C ARG A 360 -0.06 31.94 31.89
N LEU A 361 -0.73 30.97 31.25
CA LEU A 361 -0.42 29.55 31.37
C LEU A 361 0.96 29.23 30.76
N PHE A 362 1.32 29.92 29.67
CA PHE A 362 2.56 29.73 28.91
C PHE A 362 3.68 30.71 29.29
N ALA A 363 3.39 31.80 30.03
CA ALA A 363 4.39 32.74 30.54
C ALA A 363 5.18 32.22 31.76
N ARG A 364 4.82 31.05 32.30
CA ARG A 364 5.61 30.37 33.34
C ARG A 364 6.29 29.13 32.73
N PRO A 365 7.58 28.88 33.03
CA PRO A 365 8.25 27.66 32.60
C PRO A 365 7.61 26.50 33.36
N LEU A 366 6.67 25.82 32.72
CA LEU A 366 6.13 24.57 33.21
C LEU A 366 7.15 23.48 32.92
N HIS A 367 7.32 22.56 33.87
CA HIS A 367 8.15 21.38 33.66
C HIS A 367 7.60 20.58 32.46
N PRO A 368 8.44 20.10 31.53
CA PRO A 368 8.01 19.41 30.30
C PRO A 368 6.99 18.28 30.54
N ASP A 369 7.10 17.55 31.64
CA ASP A 369 6.19 16.46 32.01
C ASP A 369 4.77 16.91 32.38
N ILE A 370 4.62 18.13 32.91
CA ILE A 370 3.31 18.74 33.22
C ILE A 370 2.64 19.17 31.92
N GLN A 371 3.42 19.70 30.98
CA GLN A 371 2.94 20.05 29.65
C GLN A 371 2.47 18.79 28.89
N GLU A 372 3.26 17.73 28.88
CA GLU A 372 2.90 16.43 28.27
C GLU A 372 1.63 15.82 28.91
N SER A 373 1.48 15.90 30.22
CA SER A 373 0.27 15.41 30.91
C SER A 373 -0.99 16.19 30.57
N VAL A 374 -0.90 17.51 30.41
CA VAL A 374 -2.04 18.35 29.97
C VAL A 374 -2.42 18.00 28.53
N LEU A 375 -1.43 17.83 27.65
CA LEU A 375 -1.61 17.43 26.26
C LEU A 375 -2.28 16.07 26.12
N GLN A 376 -1.80 15.06 26.85
CA GLN A 376 -2.37 13.72 26.83
C GLN A 376 -3.83 13.69 27.30
N ARG A 377 -4.20 14.53 28.26
CA ARG A 377 -5.57 14.59 28.76
C ARG A 377 -6.51 15.36 27.83
N MET A 378 -6.02 16.42 27.17
CA MET A 378 -6.76 17.08 26.08
C MET A 378 -7.05 16.10 24.93
N ARG A 379 -6.07 15.27 24.53
CA ARG A 379 -6.25 14.19 23.55
C ARG A 379 -7.37 13.22 23.96
N GLY A 380 -7.34 12.74 25.21
CA GLY A 380 -8.37 11.84 25.73
C GLY A 380 -9.78 12.43 25.76
N THR A 381 -9.90 13.75 25.95
CA THR A 381 -11.22 14.43 26.01
C THR A 381 -11.82 14.64 24.61
N VAL A 382 -10.99 14.88 23.59
CA VAL A 382 -11.44 15.05 22.19
C VAL A 382 -11.88 13.71 21.59
N ILE A 383 -11.21 12.62 21.93
CA ILE A 383 -11.50 11.28 21.40
C ILE A 383 -12.77 10.69 22.04
N ALA A 384 -13.04 10.98 23.33
CA ALA A 384 -14.11 10.32 24.07
C ALA A 384 -15.54 10.83 23.77
N ASP A 385 -15.72 12.08 23.34
CA ASP A 385 -17.05 12.72 23.45
C ASP A 385 -17.86 12.90 22.16
N GLY A 386 -17.33 12.69 20.95
CA GLY A 386 -18.09 12.67 19.68
C GLY A 386 -18.95 13.91 19.32
N ARG A 387 -19.10 14.88 20.21
CA ARG A 387 -20.00 16.05 20.16
C ARG A 387 -19.24 17.37 20.11
N ALA A 388 -18.05 17.36 19.52
CA ALA A 388 -17.14 18.50 19.56
C ALA A 388 -17.51 19.65 18.60
N ALA A 389 -18.47 19.48 17.68
CA ALA A 389 -18.77 20.46 16.62
C ALA A 389 -19.02 21.91 17.11
N PRO A 390 -19.73 22.18 18.23
CA PRO A 390 -19.93 23.54 18.75
C PRO A 390 -18.67 24.14 19.40
N TYR A 391 -17.78 23.29 19.94
CA TYR A 391 -16.53 23.74 20.55
C TYR A 391 -15.48 24.08 19.50
N TRP A 392 -15.44 23.31 18.41
CA TRP A 392 -14.58 23.58 17.25
C TRP A 392 -14.97 24.87 16.52
N SER A 393 -16.26 25.20 16.40
CA SER A 393 -16.68 26.44 15.74
C SER A 393 -16.31 27.70 16.53
N ARG A 394 -16.35 27.66 17.87
CA ARG A 394 -15.77 28.74 18.71
C ARG A 394 -14.25 28.82 18.57
N TRP A 395 -13.57 27.69 18.47
CA TRP A 395 -12.12 27.67 18.26
C TRP A 395 -11.72 28.21 16.88
N LEU A 396 -12.49 27.89 15.84
CA LEU A 396 -12.33 28.43 14.49
C LEU A 396 -12.59 29.95 14.42
N GLN A 397 -13.48 30.49 15.27
CA GLN A 397 -13.73 31.94 15.37
C GLN A 397 -12.51 32.73 15.86
N HIS A 398 -11.70 32.16 16.76
CA HIS A 398 -10.48 32.76 17.29
C HIS A 398 -9.20 32.21 16.63
N TRP A 399 -9.34 31.48 15.51
CA TRP A 399 -8.21 30.83 14.85
C TRP A 399 -7.19 31.81 14.28
N ASP A 400 -7.67 32.94 13.73
CA ASP A 400 -6.80 33.99 13.22
C ASP A 400 -5.99 34.66 14.35
N GLU A 401 -6.60 34.88 15.51
CA GLU A 401 -5.94 35.39 16.71
C GLU A 401 -4.90 34.38 17.23
N PHE A 402 -5.25 33.09 17.29
CA PHE A 402 -4.33 32.01 17.68
C PHE A 402 -3.14 31.89 16.73
N LEU A 403 -3.37 31.91 15.41
CA LEU A 403 -2.29 31.84 14.43
C LEU A 403 -1.44 33.11 14.43
N HIS A 404 -2.04 34.27 14.70
CA HIS A 404 -1.33 35.52 14.88
C HIS A 404 -0.42 35.43 16.11
N GLU A 405 -0.94 35.05 17.28
CA GLU A 405 -0.13 34.88 18.50
C GLU A 405 0.94 33.80 18.34
N ALA A 406 0.62 32.65 17.72
CA ALA A 406 1.60 31.60 17.41
C ALA A 406 2.73 32.10 16.50
N SER A 407 2.42 32.99 15.55
CA SER A 407 3.44 33.61 14.68
C SER A 407 4.31 34.66 15.40
N GLN A 408 3.82 35.23 16.51
CA GLN A 408 4.55 36.16 17.37
C GLN A 408 5.26 35.46 18.54
N THR A 409 5.04 34.16 18.72
CA THR A 409 5.55 33.37 19.84
C THR A 409 7.05 33.07 19.64
N PRO A 410 7.91 33.29 20.66
CA PRO A 410 9.35 33.02 20.54
C PRO A 410 9.66 31.56 20.11
N PRO A 411 10.76 31.32 19.37
CA PRO A 411 11.13 29.99 18.86
C PRO A 411 11.16 28.87 19.91
N ALA A 412 11.50 29.18 21.17
CA ALA A 412 11.51 28.21 22.27
C ALA A 412 10.11 27.69 22.68
N LEU A 413 9.04 28.43 22.35
CA LEU A 413 7.64 28.06 22.61
C LEU A 413 6.94 27.54 21.34
N ILE A 414 7.57 27.67 20.18
CA ILE A 414 7.10 27.18 18.88
C ILE A 414 7.07 25.65 18.84
N GLU A 415 8.06 24.96 19.41
CA GLU A 415 8.05 23.50 19.53
C GLU A 415 6.86 23.01 20.37
N LEU A 416 6.50 23.76 21.41
CA LEU A 416 5.37 23.47 22.27
C LEU A 416 4.03 23.71 21.57
N ALA A 417 3.87 24.84 20.88
CA ALA A 417 2.68 25.13 20.07
C ALA A 417 2.52 24.09 18.95
N THR A 418 3.63 23.69 18.32
CA THR A 418 3.70 22.63 17.31
C THR A 418 3.29 21.28 17.91
N GLY A 419 3.84 20.91 19.07
CA GLY A 419 3.45 19.71 19.81
C GLY A 419 1.97 19.71 20.22
N LEU A 420 1.39 20.86 20.56
CA LEU A 420 -0.02 20.99 20.95
C LEU A 420 -0.96 20.86 19.75
N ILE A 421 -0.60 21.49 18.64
CA ILE A 421 -1.31 21.39 17.36
C ILE A 421 -1.21 19.97 16.80
N GLU A 422 -0.02 19.39 16.78
CA GLU A 422 0.19 17.99 16.44
C GLU A 422 -0.61 17.07 17.35
N SER A 423 -0.67 17.34 18.65
CA SER A 423 -1.45 16.56 19.61
C SER A 423 -2.94 16.60 19.34
N LEU A 424 -3.47 17.79 19.04
CA LEU A 424 -4.87 17.99 18.66
C LEU A 424 -5.19 17.36 17.30
N TRP A 425 -4.18 17.23 16.44
CA TRP A 425 -4.28 16.57 15.14
C TRP A 425 -4.18 15.03 15.23
N ARG A 426 -3.29 14.51 16.09
CA ARG A 426 -3.03 13.09 16.38
C ARG A 426 -4.20 12.37 17.09
N GLY A 427 -5.33 13.03 17.31
CA GLY A 427 -6.60 12.35 17.59
C GLY A 427 -7.04 11.40 16.45
N TYR A 428 -6.39 11.53 15.27
CA TYR A 428 -6.43 10.56 14.19
C TYR A 428 -5.12 9.75 14.18
N ASP A 429 -5.26 8.44 14.35
CA ASP A 429 -4.26 7.43 14.70
C ASP A 429 -3.17 7.18 13.64
N HIS A 430 -2.27 8.12 13.32
CA HIS A 430 -1.21 7.88 12.30
C HIS A 430 0.17 8.53 12.55
N ASP A 431 1.19 7.89 11.99
CA ASP A 431 2.65 8.05 12.18
C ASP A 431 3.27 9.47 12.04
N SER A 432 3.92 9.89 13.13
CA SER A 432 5.24 10.55 13.32
C SER A 432 5.86 11.59 12.36
N ARG A 433 5.19 12.17 11.35
CA ARG A 433 5.75 13.35 10.66
C ARG A 433 5.51 14.65 11.43
N THR A 434 6.56 15.18 12.08
CA THR A 434 6.55 16.51 12.70
C THR A 434 6.90 17.59 11.67
N PRO A 435 6.17 18.72 11.58
CA PRO A 435 6.51 19.84 10.71
C PRO A 435 7.93 20.37 11.00
N HIS A 436 8.60 20.88 9.96
CA HIS A 436 10.00 21.33 10.03
C HIS A 436 10.21 22.61 10.83
N ASP A 437 9.23 23.51 10.80
CA ASP A 437 9.22 24.75 11.56
C ASP A 437 7.78 25.23 11.77
N ALA A 438 7.59 26.17 12.71
CA ALA A 438 6.29 26.77 12.98
C ALA A 438 5.69 27.48 11.77
N GLY A 439 6.50 28.07 10.88
CA GLY A 439 6.01 28.77 9.71
C GLY A 439 5.31 27.83 8.72
N HIS A 440 5.89 26.67 8.47
CA HIS A 440 5.30 25.58 7.69
C HIS A 440 4.02 25.07 8.35
N LEU A 441 4.04 24.79 9.64
CA LEU A 441 2.85 24.35 10.36
C LEU A 441 1.73 25.40 10.30
N ILE A 442 2.04 26.68 10.54
CA ILE A 442 1.06 27.77 10.48
C ILE A 442 0.45 27.88 9.08
N ARG A 443 1.25 27.76 8.02
CA ARG A 443 0.74 27.76 6.63
C ARG A 443 -0.17 26.56 6.36
N TRP A 444 0.20 25.38 6.85
CA TRP A 444 -0.63 24.18 6.81
C TRP A 444 -1.98 24.38 7.52
N LEU A 445 -1.94 24.91 8.73
CA LEU A 445 -3.12 25.19 9.54
C LEU A 445 -4.04 26.24 8.91
N ARG A 446 -3.47 27.28 8.28
CA ARG A 446 -4.25 28.25 7.48
C ARG A 446 -4.94 27.54 6.33
N ARG A 447 -4.22 26.72 5.57
CA ARG A 447 -4.77 25.95 4.45
C ARG A 447 -5.93 25.08 4.92
N ILE A 448 -5.73 24.27 5.96
CA ILE A 448 -6.75 23.40 6.53
C ILE A 448 -7.97 24.21 7.01
N ARG A 449 -7.77 25.35 7.67
CA ARG A 449 -8.88 26.21 8.11
C ARG A 449 -9.68 26.73 6.92
N ASP A 450 -9.01 27.26 5.92
CA ASP A 450 -9.66 27.79 4.73
C ASP A 450 -10.49 26.69 4.03
N PHE A 451 -10.04 25.43 4.11
CA PHE A 451 -10.83 24.27 3.69
C PHE A 451 -11.91 23.81 4.67
N LYS A 452 -11.75 23.94 5.98
CA LYS A 452 -12.82 23.64 6.95
C LYS A 452 -13.98 24.64 6.91
N LYS A 453 -13.75 25.86 6.39
CA LYS A 453 -14.84 26.78 6.02
C LYS A 453 -15.69 26.21 4.88
N ALA A 454 -15.20 25.24 4.11
CA ALA A 454 -16.02 24.45 3.21
C ALA A 454 -16.87 23.43 4.01
N PRO A 455 -18.18 23.34 3.76
CA PRO A 455 -19.04 22.38 4.45
C PRO A 455 -18.61 20.93 4.14
N GLY A 456 -18.17 20.20 5.17
CA GLY A 456 -17.80 18.77 5.10
C GLY A 456 -16.51 18.44 5.86
N THR A 457 -16.57 17.50 6.80
CA THR A 457 -15.47 17.14 7.72
C THR A 457 -14.28 16.42 7.08
N HIS A 458 -14.37 16.05 5.80
CA HIS A 458 -13.45 15.07 5.21
C HIS A 458 -12.31 15.66 4.35
N THR A 459 -12.37 16.93 3.97
CA THR A 459 -11.30 17.59 3.19
C THR A 459 -9.97 17.66 3.95
N SER A 460 -10.00 17.75 5.28
CA SER A 460 -8.80 17.72 6.11
C SER A 460 -8.06 16.38 6.04
N CYS A 461 -8.79 15.26 5.93
CA CYS A 461 -8.18 13.94 5.80
C CYS A 461 -7.43 13.80 4.47
N MET A 462 -7.98 14.36 3.40
CA MET A 462 -7.34 14.39 2.07
C MET A 462 -6.05 15.20 2.04
N ILE A 463 -6.10 16.40 2.61
CA ILE A 463 -4.96 17.31 2.74
C ILE A 463 -3.84 16.65 3.56
N TYR A 464 -4.20 15.94 4.63
CA TYR A 464 -3.28 15.14 5.42
C TYR A 464 -2.72 13.93 4.67
N ALA A 465 -3.57 13.19 3.93
CA ALA A 465 -3.14 12.07 3.10
C ALA A 465 -2.08 12.53 2.08
N LEU A 466 -2.32 13.67 1.42
CA LEU A 466 -1.35 14.28 0.53
C LEU A 466 -0.05 14.63 1.25
N TRP A 467 -0.12 15.34 2.38
CA TRP A 467 1.05 15.75 3.15
C TRP A 467 1.91 14.58 3.62
N SER A 468 1.27 13.53 4.13
CA SER A 468 1.96 12.31 4.58
C SER A 468 2.59 11.50 3.45
N THR A 469 2.16 11.73 2.21
CA THR A 469 2.63 11.00 1.03
C THR A 469 3.74 11.73 0.29
N VAL A 470 3.68 13.06 0.18
CA VAL A 470 4.68 13.85 -0.55
C VAL A 470 6.04 13.88 0.16
N GLY A 471 7.12 14.06 -0.59
CA GLY A 471 8.45 14.25 0.00
C GLY A 471 8.58 15.61 0.71
N ARG A 472 9.58 15.75 1.58
CA ARG A 472 9.86 17.04 2.27
C ARG A 472 10.08 18.20 1.28
N GLU A 473 10.76 17.91 0.16
CA GLU A 473 11.03 18.88 -0.91
C GLU A 473 9.76 19.39 -1.61
N GLU A 474 8.65 18.65 -1.50
CA GLU A 474 7.38 18.96 -2.15
C GLU A 474 6.37 19.65 -1.22
N GLU A 475 6.63 19.72 0.08
CA GLU A 475 5.69 20.32 1.05
C GLU A 475 5.37 21.77 0.70
N GLU A 476 6.39 22.53 0.30
CA GLU A 476 6.24 23.92 -0.12
C GLU A 476 5.40 24.02 -1.40
N ALA A 477 5.59 23.12 -2.36
CA ALA A 477 4.80 23.08 -3.58
C ALA A 477 3.32 22.73 -3.30
N LEU A 478 3.08 21.83 -2.34
CA LEU A 478 1.72 21.46 -1.88
C LEU A 478 1.02 22.65 -1.21
N LEU A 479 1.72 23.37 -0.33
CA LEU A 479 1.21 24.58 0.31
C LEU A 479 0.90 25.70 -0.70
N ASN A 480 1.70 25.81 -1.75
CA ASN A 480 1.56 26.82 -2.80
C ASN A 480 0.61 26.40 -3.94
N LEU A 481 -0.08 25.26 -3.84
CA LEU A 481 -1.08 24.88 -4.84
C LEU A 481 -2.19 25.95 -4.93
N PRO A 482 -2.54 26.42 -6.15
CA PRO A 482 -3.57 27.43 -6.33
C PRO A 482 -4.90 27.05 -5.69
N GLU A 483 -5.63 28.04 -5.15
CA GLU A 483 -6.95 27.83 -4.54
C GLU A 483 -7.97 27.16 -5.48
N SER A 484 -7.83 27.41 -6.78
CA SER A 484 -8.67 26.80 -7.81
C SER A 484 -8.55 25.28 -7.87
N VAL A 485 -7.37 24.70 -7.59
CA VAL A 485 -7.15 23.24 -7.57
C VAL A 485 -8.08 22.58 -6.58
N TRP A 486 -8.14 23.14 -5.38
CA TRP A 486 -8.91 22.58 -4.29
C TRP A 486 -10.42 22.86 -4.41
N LYS A 487 -10.79 24.07 -4.86
CA LYS A 487 -12.19 24.40 -5.17
C LYS A 487 -12.78 23.46 -6.22
N GLN A 488 -11.98 23.02 -7.19
CA GLN A 488 -12.42 22.02 -8.19
C GLN A 488 -12.65 20.63 -7.58
N MET A 489 -11.92 20.25 -6.53
CA MET A 489 -12.09 18.96 -5.85
C MET A 489 -13.29 18.95 -4.90
N GLN A 490 -13.64 20.10 -4.32
CA GLN A 490 -14.66 20.22 -3.27
C GLN A 490 -15.99 19.52 -3.60
N PRO A 491 -16.60 19.65 -4.80
CA PRO A 491 -17.86 18.96 -5.10
C PRO A 491 -17.74 17.43 -5.10
N ALA A 492 -16.56 16.88 -5.39
CA ALA A 492 -16.33 15.43 -5.44
C ALA A 492 -15.96 14.82 -4.08
N LEU A 493 -15.69 15.67 -3.08
CA LEU A 493 -15.45 15.29 -1.69
C LEU A 493 -16.73 15.26 -0.83
N ILE A 494 -17.89 15.56 -1.42
CA ILE A 494 -19.17 15.47 -0.72
C ILE A 494 -19.57 13.99 -0.62
N GLY A 495 -19.54 13.45 0.60
CA GLY A 495 -19.94 12.08 0.94
C GLY A 495 -18.87 11.31 1.72
N TYR A 496 -19.29 10.65 2.79
CA TYR A 496 -18.42 9.94 3.75
C TYR A 496 -17.46 8.96 3.06
N SER A 497 -17.99 8.10 2.19
CA SER A 497 -17.24 7.06 1.49
C SER A 497 -16.28 7.56 0.42
N SER A 498 -16.54 8.74 -0.16
CA SER A 498 -15.70 9.28 -1.24
C SER A 498 -14.31 9.64 -0.72
N CYS A 499 -14.25 10.10 0.53
CA CYS A 499 -13.02 10.63 1.12
C CYS A 499 -12.11 9.53 1.66
N ASP A 500 -12.65 8.54 2.39
CA ASP A 500 -11.84 7.44 2.93
C ASP A 500 -11.15 6.66 1.79
N ASN A 501 -11.88 6.36 0.72
CA ASN A 501 -11.32 5.74 -0.47
C ASN A 501 -10.23 6.63 -1.11
N ALA A 502 -10.49 7.92 -1.30
CA ALA A 502 -9.50 8.80 -1.90
C ALA A 502 -8.23 8.91 -1.02
N GLU A 503 -8.39 9.01 0.30
CA GLU A 503 -7.31 8.98 1.28
C GLU A 503 -6.48 7.70 1.17
N ASP A 504 -7.11 6.53 1.12
CA ASP A 504 -6.45 5.24 0.94
C ASP A 504 -5.66 5.15 -0.37
N GLY A 505 -6.22 5.68 -1.45
CA GLY A 505 -5.56 5.78 -2.75
C GLY A 505 -4.29 6.64 -2.69
N ILE A 506 -4.38 7.80 -2.02
CA ILE A 506 -3.28 8.76 -1.86
C ILE A 506 -2.19 8.19 -0.95
N LYS A 507 -2.54 7.71 0.24
CA LYS A 507 -1.60 7.12 1.21
C LYS A 507 -0.81 5.96 0.63
N SER A 508 -1.34 5.32 -0.42
CA SER A 508 -0.68 4.21 -1.11
C SER A 508 0.32 4.70 -2.18
N ALA A 509 0.31 5.99 -2.56
CA ALA A 509 1.16 6.58 -3.60
C ALA A 509 2.58 6.91 -3.10
N LYS A 510 3.12 6.09 -2.21
CA LYS A 510 4.46 6.27 -1.63
C LYS A 510 5.54 6.08 -2.69
N ASP A 511 6.69 6.72 -2.49
CA ASP A 511 7.91 6.55 -3.29
C ASP A 511 7.78 6.96 -4.77
N LEU A 512 6.82 7.81 -5.11
CA LEU A 512 6.79 8.45 -6.42
C LEU A 512 7.93 9.48 -6.54
N PRO A 513 8.51 9.68 -7.75
CA PRO A 513 9.46 10.75 -7.98
C PRO A 513 8.89 12.11 -7.60
N SER A 514 9.74 12.97 -7.02
CA SER A 514 9.38 14.34 -6.64
C SER A 514 8.79 15.11 -7.82
N GLY A 515 7.72 15.85 -7.55
CA GLY A 515 6.89 16.62 -8.48
C GLY A 515 5.83 15.80 -9.23
N CYS A 516 5.84 14.46 -9.16
CA CYS A 516 4.90 13.63 -9.92
C CYS A 516 3.47 13.73 -9.37
N LEU A 517 3.29 13.46 -8.07
CA LEU A 517 1.97 13.44 -7.44
C LEU A 517 1.29 14.82 -7.50
N LEU A 518 2.03 15.86 -7.12
CA LEU A 518 1.54 17.24 -7.13
C LEU A 518 1.34 17.79 -8.54
N GLY A 519 2.20 17.42 -9.50
CA GLY A 519 2.04 17.81 -10.89
C GLY A 519 0.77 17.23 -11.51
N MET A 520 0.46 15.96 -11.24
CA MET A 520 -0.80 15.34 -11.66
C MET A 520 -2.00 16.05 -11.01
N LEU A 521 -1.97 16.25 -9.69
CA LEU A 521 -3.02 16.96 -8.94
C LEU A 521 -3.27 18.37 -9.51
N ALA A 522 -2.22 19.16 -9.71
CA ALA A 522 -2.33 20.52 -10.25
C ALA A 522 -2.88 20.54 -11.69
N SER A 523 -2.52 19.55 -12.51
CA SER A 523 -2.91 19.50 -13.92
C SER A 523 -4.37 19.12 -14.17
N SER A 524 -4.97 18.28 -13.31
CA SER A 524 -6.36 17.81 -13.44
C SER A 524 -6.93 17.36 -12.09
N PRO A 525 -7.28 18.30 -11.19
CA PRO A 525 -7.60 18.00 -9.78
C PRO A 525 -8.76 17.02 -9.62
N LEU A 526 -9.82 17.20 -10.41
CA LEU A 526 -11.03 16.39 -10.34
C LEU A 526 -10.80 14.96 -10.85
N GLU A 527 -10.07 14.79 -11.96
CA GLU A 527 -9.77 13.45 -12.49
C GLU A 527 -8.76 12.73 -11.61
N TRP A 528 -7.75 13.44 -11.11
CA TRP A 528 -6.83 12.92 -10.10
C TRP A 528 -7.58 12.36 -8.89
N LEU A 529 -8.52 13.14 -8.32
CA LEU A 529 -9.32 12.71 -7.18
C LEU A 529 -10.16 11.46 -7.49
N ARG A 530 -10.79 11.41 -8.67
CA ARG A 530 -11.56 10.23 -9.11
C ARG A 530 -10.68 9.00 -9.23
N ILE A 531 -9.45 9.14 -9.72
CA ILE A 531 -8.50 8.03 -9.82
C ILE A 531 -8.03 7.59 -8.43
N MET A 532 -7.69 8.52 -7.54
CA MET A 532 -7.33 8.19 -6.15
C MET A 532 -8.44 7.41 -5.46
N ARG A 533 -9.69 7.86 -5.62
CA ARG A 533 -10.86 7.15 -5.10
C ARG A 533 -10.96 5.73 -5.67
N ARG A 534 -10.84 5.56 -6.99
CA ARG A 534 -10.90 4.24 -7.65
C ARG A 534 -9.79 3.30 -7.17
N ILE A 535 -8.59 3.81 -6.94
CA ILE A 535 -7.48 3.02 -6.40
C ILE A 535 -7.77 2.66 -4.94
N GLY A 536 -8.29 3.60 -4.16
CA GLY A 536 -8.72 3.38 -2.78
C GLY A 536 -9.74 2.27 -2.57
N GLU A 537 -10.64 2.11 -3.54
CA GLU A 537 -11.66 1.05 -3.54
C GLU A 537 -11.06 -0.38 -3.63
N LEU A 538 -9.76 -0.50 -3.93
CA LEU A 538 -9.05 -1.77 -4.08
C LEU A 538 -8.35 -2.18 -2.77
N THR A 539 -7.98 -3.46 -2.68
CA THR A 539 -7.27 -3.96 -1.50
C THR A 539 -5.86 -3.35 -1.39
N ALA A 540 -5.31 -3.26 -0.17
CA ALA A 540 -3.97 -2.67 0.05
C ALA A 540 -2.88 -3.31 -0.83
N ARG A 541 -2.94 -4.63 -1.05
CA ARG A 541 -2.02 -5.34 -1.95
C ARG A 541 -2.11 -4.81 -3.39
N GLU A 542 -3.31 -4.63 -3.90
CA GLU A 542 -3.55 -4.18 -5.28
C GLU A 542 -3.16 -2.73 -5.48
N ARG A 543 -3.44 -1.89 -4.48
CA ARG A 543 -2.96 -0.50 -4.48
C ARG A 543 -1.43 -0.47 -4.59
N GLY A 544 -0.73 -1.29 -3.81
CA GLY A 544 0.72 -1.45 -3.90
C GLY A 544 1.19 -1.91 -5.28
N GLU A 545 0.52 -2.89 -5.89
CA GLU A 545 0.86 -3.37 -7.24
C GLU A 545 0.64 -2.29 -8.32
N ILE A 546 -0.45 -1.52 -8.23
CA ILE A 546 -0.75 -0.41 -9.14
C ILE A 546 0.30 0.69 -9.04
N TRP A 547 0.61 1.14 -7.82
CA TRP A 547 1.58 2.22 -7.62
C TRP A 547 2.99 1.80 -7.99
N GLN A 548 3.37 0.55 -7.71
CA GLN A 548 4.64 0.00 -8.17
C GLN A 548 4.71 -0.01 -9.71
N ALA A 549 3.68 -0.52 -10.38
CA ALA A 549 3.62 -0.53 -11.83
C ALA A 549 3.62 0.88 -12.42
N PHE A 550 2.96 1.84 -11.78
CA PHE A 550 2.97 3.22 -12.23
C PHE A 550 4.34 3.89 -12.04
N ARG A 551 5.00 3.65 -10.91
CA ARG A 551 6.34 4.19 -10.60
C ARG A 551 7.38 3.79 -11.65
N GLU A 552 7.28 2.57 -12.15
CA GLU A 552 8.24 2.01 -13.09
C GLU A 552 7.97 2.44 -14.53
N HIS A 553 6.76 2.96 -14.82
CA HIS A 553 6.37 3.43 -16.15
C HIS A 553 7.34 4.51 -16.66
N PRO A 554 7.84 4.45 -17.92
CA PRO A 554 8.83 5.40 -18.44
C PRO A 554 8.44 6.86 -18.27
N LEU A 555 7.15 7.17 -18.39
CA LEU A 555 6.65 8.53 -18.15
C LEU A 555 6.87 9.05 -16.72
N VAL A 556 7.03 8.15 -15.75
CA VAL A 556 7.21 8.44 -14.32
C VAL A 556 8.67 8.24 -13.92
N SER A 557 9.27 7.11 -14.30
CA SER A 557 10.65 6.76 -13.93
C SER A 557 11.70 7.65 -14.59
N CYS A 558 11.41 8.23 -15.76
CA CYS A 558 12.27 9.22 -16.40
C CYS A 558 11.99 10.66 -15.92
N ASN A 559 13.04 11.41 -15.62
CA ASN A 559 12.94 12.84 -15.33
C ASN A 559 12.90 13.66 -16.62
N LEU A 560 11.69 13.89 -17.16
CA LEU A 560 11.46 14.70 -18.37
C LEU A 560 12.09 16.10 -18.32
N ALA A 561 12.26 16.68 -17.13
CA ALA A 561 12.89 17.99 -16.99
C ALA A 561 14.42 17.94 -17.18
N ARG A 562 15.05 16.78 -16.99
CA ARG A 562 16.50 16.57 -17.18
C ARG A 562 16.85 15.91 -18.51
N MET A 563 15.90 15.24 -19.16
CA MET A 563 16.10 14.65 -20.49
C MET A 563 16.36 15.71 -21.55
N SER A 564 17.01 15.30 -22.65
CA SER A 564 17.04 16.13 -23.85
C SER A 564 15.63 16.34 -24.37
N LEU A 565 15.39 17.49 -25.02
CA LEU A 565 14.07 17.80 -25.54
C LEU A 565 13.60 16.78 -26.59
N GLU A 566 14.52 16.30 -27.42
CA GLU A 566 14.24 15.34 -28.49
C GLU A 566 13.77 13.99 -27.91
N GLU A 567 14.45 13.46 -26.89
CA GLU A 567 14.03 12.23 -26.21
C GLU A 567 12.70 12.41 -25.47
N ALA A 568 12.48 13.57 -24.82
CA ALA A 568 11.23 13.86 -24.13
C ALA A 568 10.04 13.92 -25.10
N ILE A 569 10.24 14.52 -26.29
CA ILE A 569 9.24 14.55 -27.36
C ILE A 569 8.90 13.12 -27.80
N VAL A 570 9.91 12.31 -28.13
CA VAL A 570 9.70 10.92 -28.59
C VAL A 570 8.96 10.09 -27.55
N LEU A 571 9.35 10.18 -26.27
CA LEU A 571 8.72 9.46 -25.18
C LEU A 571 7.24 9.87 -25.01
N VAL A 572 6.95 11.17 -24.98
CA VAL A 572 5.58 11.67 -24.79
C VAL A 572 4.71 11.34 -26.00
N ASP A 573 5.18 11.53 -27.23
CA ASP A 573 4.42 11.19 -28.44
C ASP A 573 4.12 9.69 -28.52
N THR A 574 5.08 8.82 -28.17
CA THR A 574 4.89 7.36 -28.18
C THR A 574 3.75 6.94 -27.24
N ILE A 575 3.69 7.54 -26.05
CA ILE A 575 2.64 7.24 -25.06
C ILE A 575 1.30 7.90 -25.45
N GLN A 576 1.35 9.11 -26.01
CA GLN A 576 0.17 9.84 -26.50
C GLN A 576 -0.50 9.12 -27.67
N ALA A 577 0.25 8.42 -28.53
CA ALA A 577 -0.31 7.61 -29.61
C ALA A 577 -1.30 6.55 -29.10
N SER A 578 -1.06 6.04 -27.88
CA SER A 578 -1.96 5.12 -27.17
C SER A 578 -3.16 5.80 -26.48
N HIS A 579 -3.23 7.14 -26.52
CA HIS A 579 -4.16 8.01 -25.82
C HIS A 579 -4.58 9.23 -26.68
N ALA A 580 -5.05 9.00 -27.90
CA ALA A 580 -5.27 10.04 -28.92
C ALA A 580 -6.19 11.23 -28.52
N GLY A 581 -6.97 11.11 -27.44
CA GLY A 581 -7.81 12.20 -26.91
C GLY A 581 -7.13 13.13 -25.90
N LEU A 582 -5.86 12.89 -25.55
CA LEU A 582 -5.14 13.69 -24.57
C LEU A 582 -4.07 14.57 -25.23
N PRO A 583 -3.82 15.76 -24.67
CA PRO A 583 -2.78 16.64 -25.19
C PRO A 583 -1.41 15.96 -25.03
N GLY A 584 -0.65 15.88 -26.13
CA GLY A 584 0.72 15.35 -26.16
C GLY A 584 1.76 16.46 -26.35
N VAL A 585 2.70 16.26 -27.26
CA VAL A 585 3.69 17.28 -27.60
C VAL A 585 3.01 18.43 -28.36
N PRO A 586 3.19 19.71 -27.96
CA PRO A 586 2.67 20.84 -28.71
C PRO A 586 3.20 20.84 -30.16
N ASP A 587 2.32 21.01 -31.16
CA ASP A 587 2.71 20.87 -32.57
C ASP A 587 3.83 21.83 -33.00
N LYS A 588 3.83 23.04 -32.44
CA LYS A 588 4.91 24.02 -32.65
C LYS A 588 6.24 23.49 -32.12
N LEU A 589 6.25 22.88 -30.93
CA LEU A 589 7.45 22.28 -30.35
C LEU A 589 7.94 21.11 -31.20
N ARG A 590 7.02 20.26 -31.68
CA ARG A 590 7.34 19.13 -32.58
C ARG A 590 8.01 19.59 -33.88
N THR A 591 7.52 20.68 -34.47
CA THR A 591 7.96 21.14 -35.80
C THR A 591 9.21 22.03 -35.74
N HIS A 592 9.36 22.85 -34.69
CA HIS A 592 10.33 23.95 -34.68
C HIS A 592 11.28 23.96 -33.49
N ALA A 593 11.39 22.88 -32.69
CA ALA A 593 12.23 22.82 -31.49
C ALA A 593 13.64 23.43 -31.67
N LYS A 594 14.32 23.17 -32.80
CA LYS A 594 15.68 23.64 -33.07
C LYS A 594 15.78 25.13 -33.45
N ALA A 595 14.70 25.71 -33.95
CA ALA A 595 14.67 27.08 -34.48
C ALA A 595 14.03 28.08 -33.50
N MET A 596 13.51 27.63 -32.35
CA MET A 596 12.82 28.50 -31.40
C MET A 596 13.78 29.37 -30.57
N PRO A 597 13.44 30.64 -30.32
CA PRO A 597 14.09 31.44 -29.30
C PRO A 597 13.98 30.79 -27.91
N ALA A 598 15.00 30.97 -27.06
CA ALA A 598 15.09 30.28 -25.76
C ALA A 598 13.87 30.49 -24.85
N HIS A 599 13.28 31.68 -24.82
CA HIS A 599 12.09 31.95 -23.99
C HIS A 599 10.83 31.23 -24.52
N VAL A 600 10.68 31.14 -25.85
CA VAL A 600 9.58 30.39 -26.50
C VAL A 600 9.76 28.90 -26.25
N LEU A 601 10.99 28.40 -26.36
CA LEU A 601 11.34 27.02 -26.06
C LEU A 601 11.04 26.66 -24.61
N ALA A 602 11.39 27.54 -23.66
CA ALA A 602 11.09 27.36 -22.24
C ALA A 602 9.57 27.30 -21.97
N HIS A 603 8.79 28.18 -22.62
CA HIS A 603 7.33 28.15 -22.54
C HIS A 603 6.76 26.81 -23.02
N TYR A 604 7.10 26.36 -24.23
CA TYR A 604 6.61 25.08 -24.77
C TYR A 604 7.14 23.87 -24.01
N ARG A 605 8.33 23.94 -23.42
CA ARG A 605 8.83 22.90 -22.51
C ARG A 605 7.97 22.82 -21.25
N GLY A 606 7.54 23.96 -20.71
CA GLY A 606 6.55 24.01 -19.61
C GLY A 606 5.21 23.39 -20.00
N GLU A 607 4.71 23.69 -21.20
CA GLU A 607 3.48 23.10 -21.74
C GLU A 607 3.61 21.58 -21.92
N LEU A 608 4.72 21.10 -22.48
CA LEU A 608 5.04 19.67 -22.63
C LEU A 608 5.02 18.96 -21.27
N LEU A 609 5.66 19.54 -20.25
CA LEU A 609 5.65 18.97 -18.90
C LEU A 609 4.23 18.94 -18.31
N GLY A 610 3.43 19.99 -18.51
CA GLY A 610 2.02 20.02 -18.11
C GLY A 610 1.16 18.96 -18.81
N ASN A 611 1.38 18.74 -20.10
CA ASN A 611 0.70 17.70 -20.89
C ASN A 611 1.12 16.29 -20.43
N ALA A 612 2.41 16.10 -20.12
CA ALA A 612 2.91 14.84 -19.57
C ALA A 612 2.25 14.48 -18.22
N GLN A 613 1.92 15.46 -17.35
CA GLN A 613 1.18 15.18 -16.11
C GLN A 613 -0.23 14.64 -16.36
N ARG A 614 -0.91 15.14 -17.41
CA ARG A 614 -2.23 14.64 -17.81
C ARG A 614 -2.16 13.24 -18.41
N LEU A 615 -1.12 12.96 -19.20
CA LEU A 615 -0.84 11.61 -19.69
C LEU A 615 -0.49 10.64 -18.56
N ARG A 616 0.28 11.07 -17.55
CA ARG A 616 0.56 10.27 -16.34
C ARG A 616 -0.72 9.84 -15.62
N LEU A 617 -1.67 10.75 -15.46
CA LEU A 617 -2.98 10.43 -14.88
C LEU A 617 -3.74 9.37 -15.70
N ALA A 618 -3.72 9.49 -17.02
CA ALA A 618 -4.39 8.54 -17.90
C ALA A 618 -3.76 7.15 -17.84
N VAL A 619 -2.43 7.08 -17.86
CA VAL A 619 -1.67 5.84 -17.66
C VAL A 619 -1.98 5.22 -16.30
N LEU A 620 -1.99 6.01 -15.22
CA LEU A 620 -2.34 5.51 -13.89
C LEU A 620 -3.76 4.92 -13.84
N LYS A 621 -4.72 5.60 -14.47
CA LYS A 621 -6.10 5.13 -14.61
C LYS A 621 -6.15 3.80 -15.36
N GLU A 622 -5.43 3.69 -16.48
CA GLU A 622 -5.35 2.46 -17.26
C GLU A 622 -4.73 1.31 -16.45
N ILE A 623 -3.62 1.55 -15.76
CA ILE A 623 -2.98 0.55 -14.88
C ILE A 623 -3.94 0.08 -13.78
N ALA A 624 -4.69 1.00 -13.18
CA ALA A 624 -5.69 0.67 -12.17
C ALA A 624 -6.85 -0.17 -12.73
N GLU A 625 -7.37 0.20 -13.90
CA GLU A 625 -8.44 -0.54 -14.58
C GLU A 625 -7.98 -1.92 -15.04
N TRP A 626 -6.77 -2.02 -15.59
CA TRP A 626 -6.15 -3.27 -15.98
C TRP A 626 -5.91 -4.19 -14.78
N SER A 627 -5.37 -3.66 -13.68
CA SER A 627 -5.09 -4.44 -12.47
C SER A 627 -6.36 -5.06 -11.91
N LEU A 628 -7.46 -4.31 -11.93
CA LEU A 628 -8.78 -4.81 -11.57
C LEU A 628 -9.27 -5.90 -12.53
N ARG A 629 -9.22 -5.66 -13.84
CA ARG A 629 -9.69 -6.63 -14.85
C ARG A 629 -8.90 -7.93 -14.83
N ARG A 630 -7.61 -7.90 -14.50
CA ARG A 630 -6.78 -9.12 -14.36
C ARG A 630 -7.30 -10.08 -13.29
N ARG A 631 -7.98 -9.59 -12.25
CA ARG A 631 -8.62 -10.48 -11.24
C ARG A 631 -9.76 -11.32 -11.83
N PHE A 632 -10.34 -10.85 -12.92
CA PHE A 632 -11.51 -11.42 -13.55
C PHE A 632 -11.25 -11.67 -15.04
N PRO A 633 -10.28 -12.55 -15.39
CA PRO A 633 -9.88 -12.77 -16.79
C PRO A 633 -11.04 -13.29 -17.65
N ALA A 634 -12.01 -13.99 -17.05
CA ALA A 634 -13.22 -14.42 -17.74
C ALA A 634 -14.16 -13.25 -18.13
N LEU A 635 -14.01 -12.06 -17.53
CA LEU A 635 -14.95 -10.94 -17.61
C LEU A 635 -14.37 -9.71 -18.31
N GLN A 636 -13.47 -9.90 -19.28
CA GLN A 636 -12.85 -8.78 -19.98
C GLN A 636 -13.77 -8.07 -20.99
N GLY A 637 -14.94 -8.62 -21.29
CA GLY A 637 -15.92 -8.02 -22.19
C GLY A 637 -16.65 -6.80 -21.61
N GLU A 638 -17.26 -6.00 -22.49
CA GLU A 638 -17.98 -4.77 -22.13
C GLU A 638 -19.29 -5.01 -21.35
N ILE A 639 -19.71 -6.27 -21.23
CA ILE A 639 -20.99 -6.66 -20.62
C ILE A 639 -21.02 -6.35 -19.11
N VAL A 640 -19.90 -6.52 -18.42
CA VAL A 640 -19.79 -6.24 -16.98
C VAL A 640 -19.12 -4.90 -16.78
N SER A 641 -19.83 -3.96 -16.17
CA SER A 641 -19.26 -2.64 -15.90
C SER A 641 -18.05 -2.73 -14.96
N THR A 642 -17.05 -1.88 -15.19
CA THR A 642 -15.89 -1.73 -14.30
C THR A 642 -16.31 -1.40 -12.86
N HIS A 643 -17.45 -0.72 -12.66
CA HIS A 643 -18.00 -0.51 -11.31
C HIS A 643 -18.36 -1.82 -10.63
N THR A 644 -19.08 -2.71 -11.31
CA THR A 644 -19.45 -4.02 -10.78
C THR A 644 -18.21 -4.83 -10.38
N LEU A 645 -17.15 -4.82 -11.20
CA LEU A 645 -15.89 -5.47 -10.86
C LEU A 645 -15.24 -4.87 -9.60
N ARG A 646 -15.24 -3.53 -9.45
CA ARG A 646 -14.72 -2.85 -8.24
C ARG A 646 -15.49 -3.23 -7.00
N LEU A 647 -16.81 -3.29 -7.10
CA LEU A 647 -17.66 -3.67 -5.97
C LEU A 647 -17.40 -5.12 -5.53
N VAL A 648 -17.24 -6.05 -6.49
CA VAL A 648 -16.90 -7.44 -6.19
C VAL A 648 -15.51 -7.51 -5.52
N ALA A 649 -14.55 -6.74 -6.03
CA ALA A 649 -13.21 -6.63 -5.45
C ALA A 649 -13.24 -6.08 -4.01
N ALA A 650 -14.04 -5.03 -3.77
CA ALA A 650 -14.16 -4.34 -2.49
C ALA A 650 -14.96 -5.13 -1.43
N SER A 651 -15.89 -5.99 -1.85
CA SER A 651 -16.70 -6.82 -0.93
C SER A 651 -15.84 -7.83 -0.13
N GLY A 652 -14.58 -8.04 -0.55
CA GLY A 652 -13.65 -8.93 0.14
C GLY A 652 -14.15 -10.37 0.18
N GLU A 653 -14.15 -10.99 1.35
CA GLU A 653 -14.68 -12.35 1.55
C GLU A 653 -16.19 -12.39 1.74
N ARG A 654 -16.80 -11.28 2.21
CA ARG A 654 -18.24 -11.19 2.46
C ARG A 654 -19.00 -11.25 1.15
N ASN A 655 -19.94 -12.19 1.04
CA ASN A 655 -20.74 -12.44 -0.16
C ASN A 655 -19.92 -12.74 -1.46
N ALA A 656 -18.61 -13.04 -1.36
CA ALA A 656 -17.74 -13.22 -2.52
C ALA A 656 -18.20 -14.35 -3.46
N ARG A 657 -18.81 -15.41 -2.91
CA ARG A 657 -19.38 -16.51 -3.71
C ARG A 657 -20.56 -16.04 -4.54
N ALA A 658 -21.52 -15.37 -3.91
CA ALA A 658 -22.73 -14.87 -4.57
C ALA A 658 -22.38 -13.85 -5.67
N MET A 659 -21.45 -12.93 -5.37
CA MET A 659 -20.95 -11.96 -6.34
C MET A 659 -20.24 -12.61 -7.53
N ARG A 660 -19.41 -13.64 -7.31
CA ARG A 660 -18.79 -14.39 -8.43
C ARG A 660 -19.79 -15.20 -9.27
N GLN A 661 -20.92 -15.62 -8.70
CA GLN A 661 -22.00 -16.26 -9.44
C GLN A 661 -22.75 -15.23 -10.29
N LEU A 662 -23.07 -14.07 -9.71
CA LEU A 662 -23.66 -12.94 -10.42
C LEU A 662 -22.82 -12.48 -11.62
N LEU A 663 -21.50 -12.40 -11.43
CA LEU A 663 -20.59 -12.02 -12.50
C LEU A 663 -20.62 -13.01 -13.68
N ARG A 664 -20.72 -14.30 -13.39
CA ARG A 664 -20.83 -15.35 -14.42
C ARG A 664 -22.17 -15.28 -15.16
N SER A 665 -23.28 -15.10 -14.43
CA SER A 665 -24.59 -14.97 -15.09
C SER A 665 -24.70 -13.71 -15.94
N CYS A 666 -24.08 -12.59 -15.53
CA CYS A 666 -23.97 -11.40 -16.37
C CYS A 666 -23.24 -11.67 -17.69
N GLN A 667 -22.19 -12.50 -17.67
CA GLN A 667 -21.42 -12.85 -18.87
C GLN A 667 -22.24 -13.71 -19.85
N GLU A 668 -23.07 -14.60 -19.34
CA GLU A 668 -23.93 -15.49 -20.12
C GLU A 668 -25.15 -14.78 -20.74
N GLN A 669 -25.29 -13.45 -20.54
CA GLN A 669 -26.42 -12.64 -21.00
C GLN A 669 -27.80 -13.17 -20.64
N GLN A 670 -27.89 -13.98 -19.58
CA GLN A 670 -29.18 -14.41 -19.05
C GLN A 670 -29.94 -13.18 -18.55
N ASP A 671 -31.28 -13.23 -18.64
CA ASP A 671 -32.14 -12.29 -17.94
C ASP A 671 -31.73 -12.27 -16.45
N LYS A 672 -31.04 -11.20 -16.08
CA LYS A 672 -30.25 -11.13 -14.85
C LYS A 672 -31.13 -11.33 -13.63
N ARG A 673 -32.34 -10.73 -13.64
CA ARG A 673 -33.27 -10.86 -12.53
C ARG A 673 -33.84 -12.26 -12.46
N SER A 674 -34.29 -12.82 -13.59
CA SER A 674 -34.79 -14.19 -13.66
C SER A 674 -33.79 -15.21 -13.10
N TRP A 675 -32.50 -15.07 -13.42
CA TRP A 675 -31.44 -15.90 -12.85
C TRP A 675 -31.40 -15.83 -11.31
N THR A 676 -31.49 -14.63 -10.72
CA THR A 676 -31.49 -14.49 -9.25
C THR A 676 -32.71 -15.16 -8.64
N LEU A 677 -33.89 -15.01 -9.25
CA LEU A 677 -35.13 -15.57 -8.73
C LEU A 677 -35.11 -17.10 -8.79
N GLN A 678 -34.44 -17.71 -9.77
CA GLN A 678 -34.28 -19.16 -9.90
C GLN A 678 -33.33 -19.78 -8.87
N HIS A 679 -32.57 -18.99 -8.10
CA HIS A 679 -31.71 -19.54 -7.06
C HIS A 679 -32.53 -20.34 -6.03
N PRO A 680 -32.12 -21.57 -5.62
CA PRO A 680 -32.95 -22.44 -4.78
C PRO A 680 -33.45 -21.82 -3.48
N ARG A 681 -32.61 -20.98 -2.83
CA ARG A 681 -33.01 -20.26 -1.60
C ARG A 681 -34.07 -19.18 -1.87
N ASN A 682 -33.99 -18.51 -3.01
CA ASN A 682 -34.99 -17.53 -3.42
C ASN A 682 -36.30 -18.23 -3.79
N GLN A 683 -36.25 -19.31 -4.56
CA GLN A 683 -37.41 -20.14 -4.87
C GLN A 683 -38.10 -20.64 -3.60
N SER A 684 -37.34 -21.18 -2.64
CA SER A 684 -37.88 -21.64 -1.36
C SER A 684 -38.60 -20.51 -0.59
N TRP A 685 -38.05 -19.30 -0.59
CA TRP A 685 -38.71 -18.14 0.02
C TRP A 685 -39.96 -17.71 -0.76
N LEU A 686 -39.88 -17.64 -2.10
CA LEU A 686 -41.00 -17.27 -2.98
C LEU A 686 -42.17 -18.26 -2.87
N HIS A 687 -41.91 -19.57 -2.76
CA HIS A 687 -42.94 -20.59 -2.59
C HIS A 687 -43.70 -20.50 -1.26
N ARG A 688 -43.11 -19.85 -0.24
CA ARG A 688 -43.79 -19.58 1.03
C ARG A 688 -44.75 -18.38 0.95
N GLN A 689 -44.66 -17.57 -0.11
CA GLN A 689 -45.54 -16.42 -0.31
C GLN A 689 -46.83 -16.81 -1.05
N PRO A 690 -47.98 -16.18 -0.74
CA PRO A 690 -49.18 -16.32 -1.57
C PRO A 690 -48.89 -15.98 -3.04
N SER A 691 -49.46 -16.71 -4.00
CA SER A 691 -49.18 -16.52 -5.43
C SER A 691 -49.41 -15.08 -5.89
N THR A 692 -50.53 -14.47 -5.50
CA THR A 692 -50.87 -13.09 -5.83
C THR A 692 -49.87 -12.07 -5.26
N ARG A 693 -49.37 -12.28 -4.04
CA ARG A 693 -48.33 -11.45 -3.44
C ARG A 693 -46.99 -11.63 -4.14
N ARG A 694 -46.65 -12.87 -4.46
CA ARG A 694 -45.41 -13.24 -5.15
C ARG A 694 -45.33 -12.58 -6.52
N GLU A 695 -46.39 -12.68 -7.33
CA GLU A 695 -46.49 -12.05 -8.66
C GLU A 695 -46.31 -10.53 -8.56
N LEU A 696 -47.11 -9.88 -7.71
CA LEU A 696 -47.00 -8.43 -7.50
C LEU A 696 -45.63 -8.00 -6.98
N TRP A 697 -44.99 -8.77 -6.10
CA TRP A 697 -43.64 -8.48 -5.61
C TRP A 697 -42.57 -8.66 -6.69
N MET A 698 -42.77 -9.61 -7.61
CA MET A 698 -41.86 -9.88 -8.73
C MET A 698 -42.02 -8.90 -9.90
N GLU A 699 -43.21 -8.37 -10.13
CA GLU A 699 -43.48 -7.41 -11.20
C GLU A 699 -43.36 -5.96 -10.70
N GLY A 700 -43.86 -5.68 -9.50
CA GLY A 700 -44.01 -4.34 -8.97
C GLY A 700 -44.99 -3.49 -9.78
N PHE A 701 -44.91 -2.17 -9.61
CA PHE A 701 -45.64 -1.19 -10.41
C PHE A 701 -44.80 0.08 -10.54
N VAL A 702 -45.14 0.93 -11.52
CA VAL A 702 -44.44 2.20 -11.76
C VAL A 702 -45.41 3.36 -11.52
N VAL A 703 -44.93 4.40 -10.83
CA VAL A 703 -45.64 5.65 -10.62
C VAL A 703 -44.89 6.76 -11.33
N GLU A 704 -45.59 7.54 -12.15
CA GLU A 704 -45.06 8.77 -12.72
C GLU A 704 -45.52 9.97 -11.90
N LYS A 705 -44.59 10.88 -11.57
CA LYS A 705 -44.93 12.11 -10.86
C LYS A 705 -44.02 13.24 -11.28
N GLU A 706 -44.62 14.41 -11.52
CA GLU A 706 -43.87 15.65 -11.69
C GLU A 706 -43.35 16.13 -10.34
N VAL A 707 -42.04 16.35 -10.25
CA VAL A 707 -41.35 16.87 -9.07
C VAL A 707 -40.78 18.23 -9.43
N GLN A 708 -41.06 19.23 -8.59
CA GLN A 708 -40.62 20.60 -8.82
C GLN A 708 -39.09 20.65 -8.99
N ASP A 709 -38.62 21.47 -9.94
CA ASP A 709 -37.20 21.67 -10.27
C ASP A 709 -36.43 20.45 -10.80
N VAL A 710 -37.07 19.28 -10.86
CA VAL A 710 -36.50 18.03 -11.39
C VAL A 710 -37.20 17.60 -12.69
N GLY A 711 -38.51 17.80 -12.78
CA GLY A 711 -39.36 17.36 -13.89
C GLY A 711 -40.08 16.05 -13.59
N VAL A 712 -40.56 15.36 -14.64
CA VAL A 712 -41.27 14.09 -14.52
C VAL A 712 -40.29 12.97 -14.12
N LEU A 713 -40.62 12.28 -13.04
CA LEU A 713 -39.89 11.11 -12.55
C LEU A 713 -40.77 9.85 -12.62
N GLN A 714 -40.15 8.74 -13.01
CA GLN A 714 -40.72 7.39 -12.95
C GLN A 714 -40.14 6.67 -11.72
N LEU A 715 -40.99 6.32 -10.75
CA LEU A 715 -40.64 5.54 -9.56
C LEU A 715 -41.13 4.10 -9.71
N GLY A 716 -40.22 3.12 -9.62
CA GLY A 716 -40.55 1.70 -9.65
C GLY A 716 -39.41 0.81 -9.19
N PRO A 717 -39.58 -0.53 -9.22
CA PRO A 717 -38.52 -1.47 -8.91
C PRO A 717 -37.39 -1.41 -9.95
N GLU A 718 -36.17 -1.65 -9.49
CA GLU A 718 -35.01 -1.86 -10.37
C GLU A 718 -34.73 -3.36 -10.54
N ASP A 719 -34.52 -3.77 -11.80
CA ASP A 719 -34.21 -5.15 -12.17
C ASP A 719 -32.81 -5.30 -12.80
N ASP A 720 -32.17 -4.22 -13.29
CA ASP A 720 -30.75 -4.28 -13.67
C ASP A 720 -29.88 -4.42 -12.42
N LEU A 721 -29.41 -5.64 -12.19
CA LEU A 721 -28.53 -5.95 -11.07
C LEU A 721 -27.29 -5.05 -11.04
N GLN A 722 -26.74 -4.65 -12.18
CA GLN A 722 -25.59 -3.73 -12.19
C GLN A 722 -25.98 -2.32 -11.72
N ALA A 723 -27.21 -1.87 -11.98
CA ALA A 723 -27.75 -0.62 -11.43
C ALA A 723 -28.04 -0.74 -9.92
N ILE A 724 -28.52 -1.89 -9.43
CA ILE A 724 -28.71 -2.13 -7.99
C ILE A 724 -27.36 -2.10 -7.26
N LEU A 725 -26.34 -2.77 -7.81
CA LEU A 725 -24.99 -2.75 -7.25
C LEU A 725 -24.40 -1.33 -7.18
N ARG A 726 -24.85 -0.41 -8.04
CA ARG A 726 -24.47 1.02 -8.02
C ARG A 726 -25.23 1.87 -6.99
N MET A 727 -26.21 1.31 -6.26
CA MET A 727 -27.08 2.07 -5.33
C MET A 727 -26.33 2.86 -4.26
N GLY A 728 -25.15 2.38 -3.88
CA GLY A 728 -24.29 3.07 -2.94
C GLY A 728 -23.58 4.27 -3.58
N THR A 729 -22.86 3.99 -4.66
CA THR A 729 -21.99 4.94 -5.36
C THR A 729 -22.75 6.07 -6.03
N GLU A 730 -23.94 5.80 -6.58
CA GLU A 730 -24.80 6.83 -7.20
C GLU A 730 -25.27 7.90 -6.20
N PHE A 731 -25.34 7.55 -4.91
CA PHE A 731 -25.90 8.38 -3.85
C PHE A 731 -24.91 8.69 -2.71
N GLY A 732 -23.63 8.33 -2.86
CA GLY A 732 -22.57 8.65 -1.89
C GLY A 732 -22.77 8.04 -0.50
N THR A 733 -23.36 6.85 -0.39
CA THR A 733 -23.67 6.20 0.90
C THR A 733 -22.60 5.19 1.34
N CYS A 734 -22.73 4.64 2.55
CA CYS A 734 -21.86 3.57 3.08
C CYS A 734 -21.89 2.26 2.26
N LEU A 735 -22.84 2.15 1.32
CA LEU A 735 -22.96 1.04 0.37
C LEU A 735 -22.10 1.24 -0.90
N SER A 736 -21.37 2.36 -1.03
CA SER A 736 -20.53 2.63 -2.20
C SER A 736 -19.40 1.60 -2.33
N ALA A 737 -18.91 1.35 -3.54
CA ALA A 737 -17.70 0.55 -3.74
C ALA A 737 -16.55 1.06 -2.83
N GLY A 738 -15.78 0.14 -2.25
CA GLY A 738 -14.70 0.44 -1.29
C GLY A 738 -15.15 0.79 0.13
N SER A 739 -16.44 1.07 0.35
CA SER A 739 -16.95 1.41 1.69
C SER A 739 -17.15 0.18 2.59
N PHE A 740 -17.19 0.43 3.90
CA PHE A 740 -17.30 -0.62 4.92
C PHE A 740 -18.57 -1.49 4.80
N ASN A 741 -19.66 -0.99 4.22
CA ASN A 741 -20.90 -1.74 3.97
C ASN A 741 -21.13 -2.10 2.49
N SER A 742 -20.13 -1.96 1.63
CA SER A 742 -20.23 -2.26 0.19
C SER A 742 -20.75 -3.67 -0.09
N PHE A 743 -20.34 -4.66 0.72
CA PHE A 743 -20.77 -6.07 0.62
C PHE A 743 -22.30 -6.27 0.68
N SER A 744 -23.03 -5.36 1.31
CA SER A 744 -24.47 -5.44 1.52
C SER A 744 -25.27 -5.21 0.22
N THR A 745 -24.69 -4.49 -0.74
CA THR A 745 -25.31 -4.29 -2.07
C THR A 745 -25.54 -5.61 -2.82
N ALA A 746 -24.72 -6.64 -2.56
CA ALA A 746 -24.93 -7.98 -3.10
C ALA A 746 -26.25 -8.58 -2.61
N ALA A 747 -26.53 -8.49 -1.31
CA ALA A 747 -27.78 -8.99 -0.73
C ALA A 747 -28.98 -8.21 -1.25
N ASN A 748 -28.85 -6.87 -1.39
CA ASN A 748 -29.90 -6.02 -1.95
C ASN A 748 -30.24 -6.38 -3.41
N ALA A 749 -29.25 -6.85 -4.18
CA ALA A 749 -29.44 -7.27 -5.56
C ALA A 749 -29.95 -8.71 -5.70
N LEU A 750 -29.45 -9.63 -4.86
CA LEU A 750 -29.58 -11.07 -5.05
C LEU A 750 -30.66 -11.73 -4.20
N ASP A 751 -31.01 -11.19 -3.04
CA ASP A 751 -32.00 -11.81 -2.17
C ASP A 751 -33.42 -11.45 -2.64
N ALA A 752 -34.25 -12.45 -2.88
CA ALA A 752 -35.62 -12.25 -3.38
C ALA A 752 -36.53 -11.52 -2.38
N ASN A 753 -36.23 -11.52 -1.08
CA ASN A 753 -36.99 -10.78 -0.07
C ASN A 753 -36.64 -9.29 0.01
N LYS A 754 -35.77 -8.79 -0.87
CA LYS A 754 -35.34 -7.40 -0.95
C LYS A 754 -35.58 -6.84 -2.36
N ARG A 755 -35.89 -5.54 -2.42
CA ARG A 755 -36.10 -4.77 -3.66
C ARG A 755 -35.51 -3.38 -3.53
N VAL A 756 -34.84 -2.93 -4.58
CA VAL A 756 -34.41 -1.54 -4.69
C VAL A 756 -35.37 -0.82 -5.62
N LEU A 757 -35.88 0.31 -5.16
CA LEU A 757 -36.73 1.23 -5.91
C LEU A 757 -35.88 2.40 -6.38
N TYR A 758 -36.03 2.81 -7.63
CA TYR A 758 -35.42 4.02 -8.18
C TYR A 758 -36.49 4.98 -8.71
N ALA A 759 -36.30 6.26 -8.45
CA ALA A 759 -36.93 7.34 -9.20
C ALA A 759 -35.98 7.78 -10.31
N ARG A 760 -36.36 7.61 -11.59
CA ARG A 760 -35.57 7.96 -12.77
C ARG A 760 -36.21 9.09 -13.56
N ASP A 761 -35.41 9.97 -14.14
CA ASP A 761 -35.90 10.95 -15.10
C ASP A 761 -36.16 10.32 -16.48
N ALA A 762 -36.68 11.11 -17.42
CA ALA A 762 -36.94 10.67 -18.80
C ALA A 762 -35.70 10.19 -19.56
N LYS A 763 -34.47 10.49 -19.08
CA LYS A 763 -33.21 9.98 -19.64
C LYS A 763 -32.74 8.70 -18.96
N GLY A 764 -33.56 8.14 -18.06
CA GLY A 764 -33.23 6.98 -17.26
C GLY A 764 -32.20 7.27 -16.18
N LYS A 765 -31.88 8.53 -15.85
CA LYS A 765 -30.89 8.84 -14.81
C LYS A 765 -31.55 8.77 -13.42
N PRO A 766 -30.95 8.06 -12.45
CA PRO A 766 -31.55 7.90 -11.13
C PRO A 766 -31.39 9.19 -10.29
N TRP A 767 -32.48 9.67 -9.71
CA TRP A 767 -32.57 10.86 -8.87
C TRP A 767 -32.69 10.56 -7.38
N ALA A 768 -33.35 9.45 -7.05
CA ALA A 768 -33.49 8.97 -5.68
C ALA A 768 -33.66 7.45 -5.67
N ARG A 769 -33.38 6.84 -4.52
CA ARG A 769 -33.47 5.40 -4.31
C ARG A 769 -33.94 5.04 -2.92
N GLN A 770 -34.58 3.88 -2.83
CA GLN A 770 -35.00 3.28 -1.56
C GLN A 770 -34.78 1.77 -1.61
N LEU A 771 -34.41 1.19 -0.47
CA LEU A 771 -34.48 -0.26 -0.29
C LEU A 771 -35.82 -0.57 0.38
N VAL A 772 -36.49 -1.63 -0.04
CA VAL A 772 -37.64 -2.21 0.66
C VAL A 772 -37.43 -3.70 0.82
N ALA A 773 -37.94 -4.28 1.90
CA ALA A 773 -37.81 -5.70 2.19
C ALA A 773 -39.07 -6.26 2.86
N ILE A 774 -39.22 -7.58 2.81
CA ILE A 774 -40.26 -8.29 3.56
C ILE A 774 -39.61 -9.02 4.73
N SER A 775 -40.05 -8.71 5.96
CA SER A 775 -39.57 -9.37 7.18
C SER A 775 -40.08 -10.80 7.32
N GLU A 776 -39.45 -11.62 8.17
CA GLU A 776 -39.94 -12.96 8.51
C GLU A 776 -41.31 -12.92 9.21
N SER A 777 -41.64 -11.81 9.88
CA SER A 777 -42.95 -11.55 10.47
C SER A 777 -44.01 -11.08 9.46
N GLY A 778 -43.70 -11.07 8.16
CA GLY A 778 -44.66 -10.68 7.12
C GLY A 778 -45.04 -9.20 7.15
N HIS A 779 -44.07 -8.32 7.41
CA HIS A 779 -44.24 -6.87 7.29
C HIS A 779 -43.45 -6.34 6.10
N LEU A 780 -43.94 -5.25 5.48
CA LEU A 780 -43.14 -4.48 4.53
C LEU A 780 -42.27 -3.48 5.31
N VAL A 781 -40.96 -3.61 5.15
CA VAL A 781 -39.95 -2.76 5.79
C VAL A 781 -39.42 -1.80 4.74
N CYS A 782 -39.54 -0.50 5.00
CA CYS A 782 -39.11 0.56 4.08
C CYS A 782 -37.90 1.28 4.69
N PHE A 783 -36.80 1.35 3.95
CA PHE A 783 -35.54 1.96 4.40
C PHE A 783 -35.47 3.45 4.00
N PRO A 784 -34.50 4.22 4.50
CA PRO A 784 -34.38 5.64 4.14
C PRO A 784 -34.28 5.88 2.64
N VAL A 785 -34.94 6.95 2.20
CA VAL A 785 -34.81 7.47 0.83
C VAL A 785 -33.55 8.31 0.71
N TYR A 786 -32.72 7.92 -0.23
CA TYR A 786 -31.49 8.63 -0.57
C TYR A 786 -31.66 9.32 -1.92
N ALA A 787 -31.52 10.64 -1.93
CA ALA A 787 -31.68 11.47 -3.12
C ALA A 787 -30.41 12.29 -3.37
N ARG A 788 -30.15 12.64 -4.64
CA ARG A 788 -28.99 13.47 -5.02
C ARG A 788 -29.00 14.86 -4.39
N GLN A 789 -30.19 15.36 -4.05
CA GLN A 789 -30.44 16.61 -3.35
C GLN A 789 -31.52 16.38 -2.29
N GLN A 790 -31.48 17.14 -1.20
CA GLN A 790 -32.54 17.09 -0.20
C GLN A 790 -33.83 17.66 -0.81
N HIS A 791 -34.81 16.79 -1.03
CA HIS A 791 -36.06 17.16 -1.68
C HIS A 791 -37.25 16.56 -0.91
N ALA A 792 -38.03 17.40 -0.23
CA ALA A 792 -39.16 16.94 0.58
C ALA A 792 -40.17 16.14 -0.26
N GLN A 793 -40.51 16.64 -1.46
CA GLN A 793 -41.44 15.96 -2.38
C GLN A 793 -40.96 14.55 -2.79
N MET A 794 -39.65 14.29 -2.74
CA MET A 794 -39.13 12.95 -3.03
C MET A 794 -39.50 11.98 -1.91
N ARG A 795 -39.44 12.42 -0.65
CA ARG A 795 -39.87 11.59 0.47
C ARG A 795 -41.37 11.30 0.40
N ASP A 796 -42.17 12.30 0.04
CA ASP A 796 -43.63 12.13 -0.12
C ASP A 796 -43.97 11.16 -1.25
N LEU A 797 -43.24 11.23 -2.38
CA LEU A 797 -43.41 10.32 -3.51
C LEU A 797 -43.13 8.86 -3.10
N PHE A 798 -42.00 8.61 -2.44
CA PHE A 798 -41.66 7.27 -1.96
C PHE A 798 -42.58 6.79 -0.83
N GLY A 799 -42.97 7.65 0.11
CA GLY A 799 -43.92 7.30 1.16
C GLY A 799 -45.29 6.91 0.60
N THR A 800 -45.76 7.64 -0.43
CA THR A 800 -46.99 7.27 -1.16
C THR A 800 -46.83 5.89 -1.81
N TYR A 801 -45.71 5.65 -2.50
CA TYR A 801 -45.41 4.37 -3.13
C TYR A 801 -45.35 3.23 -2.10
N ASP A 802 -44.72 3.43 -0.94
CA ASP A 802 -44.62 2.46 0.16
C ASP A 802 -46.00 2.07 0.69
N HIS A 803 -46.88 3.05 0.92
CA HIS A 803 -48.26 2.82 1.36
C HIS A 803 -49.06 2.03 0.32
N THR A 804 -48.95 2.40 -0.95
CA THR A 804 -49.61 1.69 -2.05
C THR A 804 -49.08 0.26 -2.17
N LEU A 805 -47.76 0.07 -2.12
CA LEU A 805 -47.13 -1.25 -2.20
C LEU A 805 -47.57 -2.15 -1.04
N ALA A 806 -47.55 -1.63 0.20
CA ALA A 806 -48.03 -2.36 1.38
C ALA A 806 -49.49 -2.78 1.25
N HIS A 807 -50.35 -1.86 0.79
CA HIS A 807 -51.77 -2.11 0.56
C HIS A 807 -51.98 -3.22 -0.49
N LEU A 808 -51.32 -3.13 -1.64
CA LEU A 808 -51.44 -4.09 -2.72
C LEU A 808 -50.89 -5.48 -2.34
N LEU A 809 -49.77 -5.54 -1.60
CA LEU A 809 -49.18 -6.80 -1.09
C LEU A 809 -49.97 -7.41 0.08
N ARG A 810 -50.93 -6.66 0.65
CA ARG A 810 -51.63 -6.97 1.90
C ARG A 810 -50.63 -7.31 3.02
N LEU A 811 -49.66 -6.41 3.21
CA LEU A 811 -48.66 -6.49 4.27
C LEU A 811 -48.78 -5.25 5.17
N PRO A 812 -48.79 -5.39 6.50
CA PRO A 812 -48.62 -4.23 7.37
C PRO A 812 -47.25 -3.60 7.15
N LEU A 813 -47.18 -2.27 7.23
CA LEU A 813 -45.91 -1.55 7.25
C LEU A 813 -45.22 -1.75 8.61
N TRP A 814 -43.91 -1.94 8.59
CA TRP A 814 -43.09 -1.93 9.80
C TRP A 814 -42.97 -0.51 10.35
N ARG A 815 -43.50 -0.26 11.55
CA ARG A 815 -43.57 1.08 12.17
C ARG A 815 -42.70 1.26 13.41
N THR A 816 -42.04 0.22 13.88
CA THR A 816 -41.20 0.31 15.09
C THR A 816 -39.82 0.84 14.71
N SER A 817 -39.19 1.57 15.64
CA SER A 817 -37.79 1.99 15.50
C SER A 817 -36.79 0.85 15.74
N SER A 818 -37.27 -0.36 16.01
CA SER A 818 -36.44 -1.55 16.17
C SER A 818 -36.09 -2.15 14.82
N TYR A 819 -34.94 -2.82 14.75
CA TYR A 819 -34.56 -3.63 13.59
C TYR A 819 -35.64 -4.68 13.28
N ALA A 820 -35.90 -4.87 11.99
CA ALA A 820 -36.81 -5.90 11.50
C ALA A 820 -36.01 -7.17 11.21
N ASP A 821 -36.54 -8.33 11.60
CA ASP A 821 -35.91 -9.60 11.26
C ASP A 821 -36.14 -9.94 9.78
N ILE A 822 -35.10 -9.79 8.96
CA ILE A 822 -35.13 -10.04 7.51
C ILE A 822 -34.11 -11.14 7.21
N ALA A 823 -34.61 -12.30 6.78
CA ALA A 823 -33.74 -13.45 6.55
C ALA A 823 -32.70 -13.18 5.43
N PRO A 824 -31.43 -13.57 5.65
CA PRO A 824 -30.46 -13.70 4.57
C PRO A 824 -30.85 -14.89 3.67
N LEU A 825 -30.91 -14.68 2.35
CA LEU A 825 -31.25 -15.75 1.40
C LEU A 825 -30.00 -16.26 0.68
N VAL A 826 -29.63 -15.64 -0.44
CA VAL A 826 -28.47 -15.99 -1.26
C VAL A 826 -27.19 -15.50 -0.58
N CYS A 827 -27.21 -14.26 -0.11
CA CYS A 827 -26.09 -13.63 0.58
C CYS A 827 -26.07 -14.01 2.07
N LYS A 828 -24.86 -14.13 2.64
CA LYS A 828 -24.67 -14.47 4.05
C LYS A 828 -24.73 -13.22 4.93
N ASP A 829 -24.12 -12.15 4.46
CA ASP A 829 -23.95 -10.92 5.22
C ASP A 829 -24.78 -9.80 4.58
N TRP A 830 -25.43 -8.98 5.40
CA TRP A 830 -26.21 -7.83 4.96
C TRP A 830 -26.16 -6.75 6.04
N TYR A 831 -26.23 -5.49 5.62
CA TYR A 831 -26.25 -4.34 6.50
C TYR A 831 -27.65 -3.74 6.52
N ASP A 832 -28.25 -3.72 7.71
CA ASP A 832 -29.53 -3.09 8.02
C ASP A 832 -29.26 -1.64 8.48
N ASP A 833 -29.74 -0.68 7.69
CA ASP A 833 -29.59 0.76 7.90
C ASP A 833 -30.75 1.35 8.74
N GLY A 834 -31.60 0.48 9.28
CA GLY A 834 -32.82 0.80 10.02
C GLY A 834 -33.99 1.17 9.10
N PRO A 835 -35.24 0.90 9.53
CA PRO A 835 -36.41 1.42 8.83
C PRO A 835 -36.47 2.95 8.97
N TRP A 836 -36.93 3.64 7.92
CA TRP A 836 -37.18 5.07 8.05
C TRP A 836 -38.55 5.37 8.63
N THR A 837 -38.65 6.49 9.34
CA THR A 837 -39.93 6.97 9.85
C THR A 837 -40.71 7.61 8.70
N LEU A 838 -41.73 6.90 8.23
CA LEU A 838 -42.71 7.38 7.25
C LEU A 838 -43.50 8.59 7.76
#